data_AF-A0A0V1DA39-F1
#
_entry.id   AF-A0A0V1DA39-F1
#
_cell.length_a   1.000
_cell.length_b   1.000
_cell.length_c   1.000
_cell.angle_alpha   90.00
_cell.angle_beta   90.00
_cell.angle_gamma   90.00
#
_symmetry.space_group_name_H-M   'P 1'
#
loop_
_entity.id
_entity.type
_entity.pdbx_description
1 polymer ?
#
loop_
_entity_poly.entity_id
_entity_poly.type
_entity_poly.pdbx_seq_one_letter_code
_entity_poly.pdbx_strand_id
1 'polypeptide(L)'
;MPTSAENLLGVSPRFHPVRMHASPYNDVQNPGGRNQNILTAMVMITCEEGDPDIRAMSVFNLIRCFHSAALIFRSSSGMNFSTAAEAAFDITPFKTHKLDSAPAQQVTVTRDEAMKYLREMLLVRRMETTASNMYKEKQIRGFCHLYSGQEAVAVGMKAAMNEGDSIITAYRCHGWSLLSGITLKQVFAELAGRVTGAVHGKGGSMHMYNVKSHFYGGCAIVGAQIPLGTGISFAYKYRDEKKVSFCLYGDALNMAKLWRLPCVFVCENNGYGMGTSVERSSASTEYYTRGDYVPGLWVNAMDVLAVRQATKWVAEYCREGNGPVVLEMATYRYFGHSMSDPGTSYRTREEIQKVRKLRDPITGFREKMLSANLATEEELKDLEKQVRKEVEKALEEALKDVDPPLELLYTDVYKDTPNLVLRGTSADVVTVLPKTLTSDVCVEHQNKLSSTLMLRTTWRNLVGQAIRNFSFSKNATLSLWMRKSYPLVESERAFSRNKGESKRRIVKLDSGELEKYLDEHAVVSEMENEVEKLREQYVQQLSLKNNIRAFEALSVEFDGKEPVPLNHIAQVTLKNPHLAIINLSSTPQAVKAVMKAIAESGLDVGVQQQNAFLYVPLPRPSKAKREQLAKNAKILYNRCHDELREIMRYHEVKLRKKEHSIQKEIYNSLIFHLEDLVRIYAQKAEKLMKAKQEELMQEIK
;
A
#
# COMPACT_ATOMS: atom_id res chain seq x y z
N MET A 1 -26.06 -15.35 66.26
CA MET A 1 -25.80 -16.56 67.07
C MET A 1 -26.88 -17.59 66.76
N PRO A 2 -26.63 -18.92 66.78
CA PRO A 2 -25.34 -19.63 66.76
C PRO A 2 -25.34 -20.87 65.79
N THR A 3 -24.20 -21.26 65.18
CA THR A 3 -23.26 -22.39 65.52
C THR A 3 -23.45 -23.73 64.80
N SER A 4 -22.40 -24.19 64.10
CA SER A 4 -21.69 -25.50 64.20
C SER A 4 -20.71 -25.61 63.01
N ALA A 5 -19.38 -25.66 63.14
CA ALA A 5 -18.46 -26.67 63.74
C ALA A 5 -18.64 -28.06 63.12
N GLU A 6 -17.65 -28.87 62.72
CA GLU A 6 -16.18 -28.82 62.65
C GLU A 6 -15.74 -30.10 61.88
N ASN A 7 -14.56 -30.06 61.24
CA ASN A 7 -13.58 -31.14 61.01
C ASN A 7 -13.95 -32.48 60.32
N LEU A 8 -13.23 -32.77 59.21
CA LEU A 8 -12.43 -34.00 59.04
C LEU A 8 -11.31 -33.78 57.99
N LEU A 9 -10.09 -34.12 58.42
CA LEU A 9 -8.80 -34.20 57.69
C LEU A 9 -8.91 -35.22 56.53
N GLY A 10 -8.11 -35.27 55.45
CA GLY A 10 -6.88 -34.60 55.03
C GLY A 10 -6.19 -35.54 54.03
N VAL A 11 -5.79 -35.08 52.83
CA VAL A 11 -4.79 -35.75 51.97
C VAL A 11 -4.07 -34.69 51.13
N SER A 12 -2.74 -34.65 51.25
CA SER A 12 -1.81 -33.76 50.54
C SER A 12 -1.70 -34.05 49.04
N PRO A 13 -1.38 -33.04 48.19
CA PRO A 13 -0.64 -33.25 46.96
C PRO A 13 0.85 -32.91 47.15
N ARG A 14 1.70 -33.87 46.78
CA ARG A 14 3.16 -33.79 46.80
C ARG A 14 3.66 -32.67 45.89
N PHE A 15 4.42 -31.73 46.45
CA PHE A 15 5.27 -30.82 45.70
C PHE A 15 6.59 -31.53 45.34
N HIS A 16 6.92 -31.58 44.05
CA HIS A 16 8.26 -31.92 43.60
C HIS A 16 9.14 -30.66 43.65
N PRO A 17 10.32 -30.70 44.29
CA PRO A 17 11.25 -29.58 44.31
C PRO A 17 12.09 -29.57 43.02
N VAL A 18 11.94 -28.55 42.18
CA VAL A 18 12.94 -28.26 41.14
C VAL A 18 14.04 -27.42 41.78
N ARG A 19 15.21 -28.04 41.91
CA ARG A 19 16.45 -27.43 42.39
C ARG A 19 16.86 -26.26 41.50
N MET A 20 17.12 -25.13 42.14
CA MET A 20 18.03 -24.10 41.65
C MET A 20 19.42 -24.72 41.49
N HIS A 21 19.98 -24.66 40.28
CA HIS A 21 21.40 -24.87 40.06
C HIS A 21 22.05 -23.53 39.72
N ALA A 22 22.94 -23.11 40.63
CA ALA A 22 23.87 -22.03 40.46
C ALA A 22 24.87 -22.33 39.33
N SER A 23 25.34 -21.24 38.71
CA SER A 23 26.48 -21.17 37.81
C SER A 23 27.74 -21.86 38.38
N PRO A 24 28.65 -22.31 37.50
CA PRO A 24 30.04 -21.92 37.70
C PRO A 24 30.65 -21.30 36.43
N TYR A 25 31.00 -20.03 36.54
CA TYR A 25 32.13 -19.42 35.84
C TYR A 25 33.43 -20.07 36.36
N ASN A 26 34.31 -20.47 35.46
CA ASN A 26 35.75 -20.69 35.72
C ASN A 26 36.54 -20.37 34.43
N ASP A 27 36.93 -19.10 34.32
CA ASP A 27 38.31 -18.59 34.34
C ASP A 27 39.48 -19.30 33.62
N VAL A 28 40.35 -18.43 33.03
CA VAL A 28 41.80 -18.57 32.71
C VAL A 28 42.22 -18.93 31.26
N GLN A 29 42.50 -17.93 30.40
CA GLN A 29 43.86 -17.40 30.10
C GLN A 29 43.87 -16.27 29.05
N ASN A 30 44.59 -15.21 29.39
CA ASN A 30 45.06 -14.09 28.56
C ASN A 30 46.17 -14.59 27.60
N PRO A 31 46.39 -13.96 26.43
CA PRO A 31 47.36 -12.87 26.42
C PRO A 31 47.03 -11.72 25.45
N GLY A 32 47.02 -10.51 25.99
CA GLY A 32 47.96 -9.44 25.61
C GLY A 32 47.77 -8.75 24.25
N GLY A 33 47.38 -7.47 24.31
CA GLY A 33 48.13 -6.45 23.57
C GLY A 33 47.36 -5.46 22.69
N ARG A 34 47.27 -4.23 23.21
CA ARG A 34 47.45 -2.93 22.52
C ARG A 34 46.27 -2.22 21.84
N ASN A 35 46.16 -0.95 22.29
CA ASN A 35 45.80 0.29 21.59
C ASN A 35 44.34 0.76 21.66
N GLN A 36 44.11 1.64 22.64
CA GLN A 36 43.11 2.71 22.66
C GLN A 36 43.51 3.85 21.70
N ASN A 37 42.50 4.45 21.04
CA ASN A 37 42.26 5.89 20.77
C ASN A 37 41.24 5.97 19.61
N ILE A 38 39.96 6.23 19.88
CA ILE A 38 39.28 7.55 19.92
C ILE A 38 39.43 8.35 18.63
N LEU A 39 38.31 8.62 17.96
CA LEU A 39 38.12 9.79 17.11
C LEU A 39 36.64 10.21 17.10
N THR A 40 36.34 11.15 18.01
CA THR A 40 35.20 12.05 17.94
C THR A 40 35.68 13.31 17.24
N ALA A 41 35.10 13.68 16.10
CA ALA A 41 35.42 14.91 15.40
C ALA A 41 34.48 16.03 15.85
N MET A 42 35.03 17.02 16.54
CA MET A 42 34.39 18.29 16.86
C MET A 42 35.27 19.39 16.25
N VAL A 43 34.65 20.23 15.41
CA VAL A 43 35.28 21.37 14.74
C VAL A 43 35.44 22.49 15.76
N MET A 44 36.67 22.87 16.07
CA MET A 44 37.03 24.11 16.74
C MET A 44 38.27 24.68 16.05
N ILE A 45 38.14 25.95 15.66
CA ILE A 45 39.14 26.80 15.03
C ILE A 45 40.19 27.17 16.09
N THR A 46 41.47 27.06 15.75
CA THR A 46 42.57 27.67 16.52
C THR A 46 43.56 28.33 15.56
N CYS A 47 43.77 29.63 15.74
CA CYS A 47 44.95 30.38 15.32
C CYS A 47 45.64 30.88 16.60
N GLU A 48 46.97 30.77 16.66
CA GLU A 48 47.99 31.56 17.38
C GLU A 48 49.32 30.76 17.21
N GLU A 49 50.53 31.29 17.03
CA GLU A 49 51.10 32.63 17.26
C GLU A 49 52.48 32.75 16.56
N GLY A 50 52.96 33.98 16.34
CA GLY A 50 54.29 34.30 15.80
C GLY A 50 54.56 35.82 15.73
N ASP A 51 55.05 36.35 16.85
CA ASP A 51 55.54 37.69 17.29
C ASP A 51 56.37 38.57 16.29
N PRO A 52 56.86 39.78 16.64
CA PRO A 52 56.29 41.01 17.24
C PRO A 52 56.40 42.24 16.29
N ASP A 53 55.66 43.34 16.51
CA ASP A 53 56.18 44.73 16.61
C ASP A 53 55.13 45.86 16.46
N ILE A 54 55.31 46.90 17.30
CA ILE A 54 55.01 48.34 17.09
C ILE A 54 53.57 48.89 17.28
N ARG A 55 53.41 49.52 18.46
CA ARG A 55 52.86 50.87 18.80
C ARG A 55 51.45 51.30 18.32
N ALA A 56 50.62 51.57 19.34
CA ALA A 56 49.73 52.72 19.57
C ALA A 56 49.29 53.63 18.38
N MET A 57 47.98 53.78 18.18
CA MET A 57 47.21 55.02 18.43
C MET A 57 45.80 54.96 17.83
N SER A 58 44.84 55.49 18.58
CA SER A 58 43.51 55.89 18.12
C SER A 58 43.56 56.94 16.99
N VAL A 59 42.54 57.03 16.14
CA VAL A 59 41.74 58.27 15.90
C VAL A 59 40.69 58.08 14.78
N PHE A 60 39.55 58.71 15.04
CA PHE A 60 38.33 58.99 14.29
C PHE A 60 38.43 59.43 12.81
N ASN A 61 37.38 59.05 12.03
CA ASN A 61 36.61 59.78 10.99
C ASN A 61 37.31 60.64 9.92
N LEU A 62 36.95 60.43 8.62
CA LEU A 62 36.02 61.28 7.83
C LEU A 62 35.95 60.88 6.33
N ILE A 63 34.73 60.55 5.85
CA ILE A 63 34.00 61.11 4.68
C ILE A 63 34.81 61.45 3.39
N ARG A 64 34.47 60.82 2.23
CA ARG A 64 33.49 61.34 1.21
C ARG A 64 33.49 60.52 -0.10
N CYS A 65 32.30 60.04 -0.44
CA CYS A 65 31.63 59.97 -1.76
C CYS A 65 32.37 59.44 -3.01
N PHE A 66 31.83 58.33 -3.56
CA PHE A 66 31.20 58.35 -4.89
C PHE A 66 29.86 57.58 -4.86
N HIS A 67 28.80 58.33 -5.18
CA HIS A 67 27.48 57.91 -5.67
C HIS A 67 27.64 57.04 -6.94
N SER A 68 26.72 56.21 -7.45
CA SER A 68 25.38 55.77 -7.10
C SER A 68 25.00 54.67 -8.10
N ALA A 69 24.45 53.56 -7.62
CA ALA A 69 23.40 52.81 -8.31
C ALA A 69 22.65 52.04 -7.23
N ALA A 70 21.60 52.68 -6.73
CA ALA A 70 20.84 52.25 -5.58
C ALA A 70 19.56 51.53 -6.02
N LEU A 71 19.11 50.61 -5.16
CA LEU A 71 17.73 50.19 -4.91
C LEU A 71 16.96 49.44 -6.02
N ILE A 72 16.72 48.14 -5.78
CA ILE A 72 15.44 47.69 -5.20
C ILE A 72 15.74 46.60 -4.16
N PHE A 73 16.06 47.01 -2.93
CA PHE A 73 15.83 46.19 -1.74
C PHE A 73 14.40 46.47 -1.29
N ARG A 74 13.49 45.53 -1.48
CA ARG A 74 12.31 45.46 -0.60
C ARG A 74 12.75 44.68 0.63
N SER A 75 12.89 45.41 1.73
CA SER A 75 12.72 44.86 3.06
C SER A 75 11.38 44.12 3.10
N SER A 76 11.42 42.80 3.05
CA SER A 76 10.44 42.04 3.82
C SER A 76 10.98 42.05 5.24
N SER A 77 10.54 43.04 6.01
CA SER A 77 10.47 42.91 7.45
C SER A 77 9.75 41.60 7.73
N GLY A 78 10.52 40.56 8.02
CA GLY A 78 9.99 39.32 8.56
C GLY A 78 9.26 39.69 9.83
N MET A 79 7.92 39.72 9.75
CA MET A 79 7.12 39.62 10.94
C MET A 79 7.47 38.25 11.53
N ASN A 80 8.33 38.24 12.55
CA ASN A 80 8.42 37.11 13.46
C ASN A 80 7.06 37.02 14.14
N PHE A 81 6.10 36.35 13.49
CA PHE A 81 4.93 35.83 14.16
C PHE A 81 5.46 34.76 15.11
N SER A 82 5.71 35.14 16.36
CA SER A 82 5.97 34.17 17.41
C SER A 82 4.71 33.32 17.51
N THR A 83 4.81 32.06 17.13
CA THR A 83 3.74 31.09 17.34
C THR A 83 3.61 30.80 18.83
N ALA A 84 2.41 30.44 19.27
CA ALA A 84 2.15 30.07 20.65
C ALA A 84 2.87 28.75 20.98
N ALA A 85 3.44 28.65 22.17
CA ALA A 85 4.10 27.42 22.64
C ALA A 85 3.09 26.33 23.03
N GLU A 86 1.92 26.73 23.52
CA GLU A 86 0.82 25.86 23.92
C GLU A 86 -0.52 26.57 23.79
N ALA A 87 -1.60 25.80 23.74
CA ALA A 87 -2.96 26.32 23.77
C ALA A 87 -3.90 25.34 24.49
N ALA A 88 -4.92 25.90 25.15
CA ALA A 88 -6.01 25.15 25.75
C ALA A 88 -7.22 25.13 24.82
N PHE A 89 -7.89 23.98 24.73
CA PHE A 89 -9.09 23.79 23.94
C PHE A 89 -10.17 23.12 24.77
N ASP A 90 -11.41 23.54 24.55
CA ASP A 90 -12.57 22.78 25.03
C ASP A 90 -12.87 21.65 24.04
N ILE A 91 -13.09 20.46 24.57
CA ILE A 91 -13.46 19.26 23.81
C ILE A 91 -14.91 18.88 24.09
N THR A 92 -15.50 18.13 23.16
CA THR A 92 -16.89 17.66 23.29
C THR A 92 -17.07 16.88 24.60
N PRO A 93 -18.12 17.17 25.40
CA PRO A 93 -18.42 16.42 26.61
C PRO A 93 -18.55 14.92 26.34
N PHE A 94 -17.98 14.13 27.25
CA PHE A 94 -18.11 12.68 27.24
C PHE A 94 -19.48 12.25 27.78
N LYS A 95 -19.98 11.11 27.31
CA LYS A 95 -21.11 10.43 27.98
C LYS A 95 -20.56 9.27 28.79
N THR A 96 -21.01 9.13 30.04
CA THR A 96 -20.52 8.12 30.96
C THR A 96 -21.57 7.03 31.19
N HIS A 97 -21.09 5.84 31.53
CA HIS A 97 -21.89 4.71 31.97
C HIS A 97 -21.22 4.08 33.19
N LYS A 98 -21.90 4.08 34.35
CA LYS A 98 -21.39 3.55 35.63
C LYS A 98 -19.98 4.10 36.01
N LEU A 99 -19.74 5.38 35.73
CA LEU A 99 -18.56 6.13 36.18
C LEU A 99 -19.03 7.34 36.99
N ASP A 100 -18.46 7.53 38.18
CA ASP A 100 -18.80 8.65 39.07
C ASP A 100 -18.21 9.99 38.60
N SER A 101 -17.25 9.94 37.68
CA SER A 101 -16.60 11.11 37.11
C SER A 101 -16.25 10.88 35.63
N ALA A 102 -15.98 11.96 34.91
CA ALA A 102 -15.55 11.96 33.52
C ALA A 102 -14.20 12.67 33.38
N PRO A 103 -13.45 12.42 32.29
CA PRO A 103 -12.23 13.16 32.02
C PRO A 103 -12.49 14.67 31.88
N ALA A 104 -11.47 15.48 32.19
CA ALA A 104 -11.52 16.93 32.00
C ALA A 104 -11.89 17.31 30.55
N GLN A 105 -12.74 18.33 30.40
CA GLN A 105 -13.22 18.81 29.10
C GLN A 105 -12.35 19.93 28.51
N GLN A 106 -11.47 20.51 29.32
CA GLN A 106 -10.44 21.44 28.86
C GLN A 106 -9.11 20.70 28.78
N VAL A 107 -8.44 20.80 27.64
CA VAL A 107 -7.19 20.09 27.36
C VAL A 107 -6.16 21.03 26.78
N THR A 108 -4.94 20.98 27.32
CA THR A 108 -3.81 21.73 26.79
C THR A 108 -3.02 20.87 25.82
N VAL A 109 -2.53 21.45 24.74
CA VAL A 109 -1.61 20.80 23.80
C VAL A 109 -0.48 21.77 23.47
N THR A 110 0.75 21.27 23.47
CA THR A 110 1.89 22.08 23.05
C THR A 110 1.95 22.13 21.53
N ARG A 111 2.65 23.13 20.99
CA ARG A 111 2.91 23.23 19.55
C ARG A 111 3.56 21.97 18.99
N ASP A 112 4.55 21.42 19.68
CA ASP A 112 5.28 20.23 19.22
C ASP A 112 4.38 18.99 19.19
N GLU A 113 3.55 18.80 20.22
CA GLU A 113 2.54 17.75 20.24
C GLU A 113 1.54 17.91 19.09
N ALA A 114 1.04 19.13 18.87
CA ALA A 114 0.07 19.40 17.82
C ALA A 114 0.66 19.14 16.42
N MET A 115 1.89 19.61 16.15
CA MET A 115 2.59 19.35 14.90
C MET A 115 2.81 17.85 14.68
N LYS A 116 3.17 17.11 15.74
CA LYS A 116 3.32 15.65 15.70
C LYS A 116 2.01 14.94 15.36
N TYR A 117 0.91 15.26 16.06
CA TYR A 117 -0.39 14.60 15.83
C TYR A 117 -0.90 14.87 14.42
N LEU A 118 -0.78 16.12 13.94
CA LEU A 118 -1.16 16.47 12.58
C LEU A 118 -0.33 15.70 11.55
N ARG A 119 0.99 15.63 11.74
CA ARG A 119 1.89 14.85 10.87
C ARG A 119 1.49 13.39 10.80
N GLU A 120 1.24 12.76 11.94
CA GLU A 120 0.85 11.35 12.04
C GLU A 120 -0.49 11.08 11.36
N MET A 121 -1.51 11.92 11.57
CA MET A 121 -2.79 11.79 10.88
C MET A 121 -2.65 11.97 9.35
N LEU A 122 -1.83 12.93 8.90
CA LEU A 122 -1.53 13.15 7.48
C LEU A 122 -0.83 11.93 6.86
N LEU A 123 0.13 11.34 7.57
CA LEU A 123 0.83 10.13 7.12
C LEU A 123 -0.15 8.97 6.93
N VAL A 124 -1.01 8.70 7.91
CA VAL A 124 -2.04 7.66 7.79
C VAL A 124 -2.96 7.96 6.60
N ARG A 125 -3.51 9.17 6.50
CA ARG A 125 -4.40 9.57 5.38
C ARG A 125 -3.75 9.36 4.01
N ARG A 126 -2.49 9.78 3.86
CA ARG A 126 -1.77 9.69 2.59
C ARG A 126 -1.39 8.25 2.28
N MET A 127 -0.92 7.48 3.26
CA MET A 127 -0.64 6.05 3.11
C MET A 127 -1.87 5.29 2.62
N GLU A 128 -3.03 5.50 3.22
CA GLU A 128 -4.28 4.84 2.84
C GLU A 128 -4.77 5.26 1.44
N THR A 129 -4.60 6.54 1.09
CA THR A 129 -4.89 7.03 -0.26
C THR A 129 -4.00 6.36 -1.31
N THR A 130 -2.71 6.21 -1.01
CA THR A 130 -1.76 5.49 -1.86
C THR A 130 -2.13 4.01 -1.98
N ALA A 131 -2.44 3.33 -0.86
CA ALA A 131 -2.89 1.94 -0.87
C ALA A 131 -4.16 1.74 -1.73
N SER A 132 -5.10 2.69 -1.70
CA SER A 132 -6.28 2.67 -2.60
C SER A 132 -5.88 2.66 -4.07
N ASN A 133 -4.90 3.48 -4.46
CA ASN A 133 -4.40 3.55 -5.83
C ASN A 133 -3.65 2.27 -6.23
N MET A 134 -2.75 1.77 -5.36
CA MET A 134 -2.05 0.51 -5.57
C MET A 134 -3.03 -0.66 -5.80
N TYR A 135 -4.13 -0.70 -5.05
CA TYR A 135 -5.17 -1.72 -5.24
C TYR A 135 -5.86 -1.60 -6.60
N LYS A 136 -6.22 -0.39 -7.04
CA LYS A 136 -6.80 -0.15 -8.37
C LYS A 136 -5.83 -0.52 -9.50
N GLU A 137 -4.54 -0.32 -9.27
CA GLU A 137 -3.45 -0.71 -10.17
C GLU A 137 -3.09 -2.21 -10.08
N LYS A 138 -3.83 -2.99 -9.27
CA LYS A 138 -3.63 -4.43 -9.06
C LYS A 138 -2.27 -4.81 -8.46
N GLN A 139 -1.57 -3.85 -7.85
CA GLN A 139 -0.36 -4.10 -7.06
C GLN A 139 -0.71 -4.74 -5.71
N ILE A 140 -1.89 -4.42 -5.16
CA ILE A 140 -2.47 -5.09 -3.99
C ILE A 140 -3.57 -6.04 -4.46
N ARG A 141 -3.64 -7.22 -3.85
CA ARG A 141 -4.66 -8.25 -4.11
C ARG A 141 -5.34 -8.69 -2.82
N GLY A 142 -6.47 -9.39 -2.95
CA GLY A 142 -7.22 -9.90 -1.81
C GLY A 142 -7.93 -8.77 -1.05
N PHE A 143 -7.83 -8.77 0.28
CA PHE A 143 -8.47 -7.75 1.11
C PHE A 143 -7.61 -6.50 1.27
N CYS A 144 -8.25 -5.33 1.33
CA CYS A 144 -7.62 -4.06 1.67
C CYS A 144 -8.65 -3.15 2.33
N HIS A 145 -8.46 -2.87 3.63
CA HIS A 145 -9.41 -2.12 4.45
C HIS A 145 -8.80 -0.79 4.90
N LEU A 146 -9.23 0.31 4.28
CA LEU A 146 -8.58 1.61 4.46
C LEU A 146 -9.05 2.34 5.72
N TYR A 147 -8.14 2.84 6.56
CA TYR A 147 -8.46 3.53 7.82
C TYR A 147 -8.86 5.01 7.66
N SER A 148 -8.97 5.52 6.42
CA SER A 148 -9.21 6.95 6.18
C SER A 148 -10.54 7.46 6.77
N GLY A 149 -10.45 8.54 7.54
CA GLY A 149 -11.53 9.16 8.31
C GLY A 149 -11.49 8.82 9.80
N GLN A 150 -10.72 7.81 10.20
CA GLN A 150 -10.58 7.36 11.59
C GLN A 150 -9.23 7.76 12.21
N GLU A 151 -8.44 8.62 11.57
CA GLU A 151 -7.05 8.89 11.98
C GLU A 151 -6.90 9.40 13.41
N ALA A 152 -7.85 10.24 13.87
CA ALA A 152 -7.87 10.75 15.23
C ALA A 152 -7.97 9.65 16.29
N VAL A 153 -8.59 8.51 15.97
CA VAL A 153 -8.69 7.35 16.88
C VAL A 153 -7.29 6.81 17.18
N ALA A 154 -6.59 6.34 16.15
CA ALA A 154 -5.31 5.68 16.33
C ALA A 154 -4.22 6.65 16.84
N VAL A 155 -4.18 7.89 16.29
CA VAL A 155 -3.19 8.91 16.72
C VAL A 155 -3.48 9.38 18.14
N GLY A 156 -4.72 9.73 18.46
CA GLY A 156 -5.08 10.21 19.79
C GLY A 156 -4.86 9.16 20.86
N MET A 157 -5.20 7.90 20.58
CA MET A 157 -4.93 6.80 21.50
C MET A 157 -3.43 6.58 21.68
N LYS A 158 -2.67 6.50 20.58
CA LYS A 158 -1.22 6.26 20.63
C LYS A 158 -0.48 7.37 21.40
N ALA A 159 -0.95 8.61 21.29
CA ALA A 159 -0.42 9.74 22.05
C ALA A 159 -0.60 9.63 23.57
N ALA A 160 -1.56 8.83 24.04
CA ALA A 160 -1.88 8.65 25.45
C ALA A 160 -1.37 7.31 26.05
N MET A 161 -0.93 6.37 25.20
CA MET A 161 -0.40 5.08 25.65
C MET A 161 0.99 5.24 26.27
N ASN A 162 1.24 4.52 27.36
CA ASN A 162 2.57 4.41 27.94
C ASN A 162 3.43 3.40 27.17
N GLU A 163 4.75 3.47 27.36
CA GLU A 163 5.65 2.42 26.88
C GLU A 163 5.26 1.07 27.51
N GLY A 164 5.20 0.02 26.68
CA GLY A 164 4.77 -1.31 27.11
C GLY A 164 3.27 -1.58 27.05
N ASP A 165 2.42 -0.54 26.98
CA ASP A 165 0.98 -0.75 26.74
C ASP A 165 0.76 -1.43 25.39
N SER A 166 -0.21 -2.34 25.33
CA SER A 166 -0.47 -3.13 24.12
C SER A 166 -1.71 -2.71 23.38
N ILE A 167 -1.71 -2.93 22.08
CA ILE A 167 -2.87 -2.79 21.23
C ILE A 167 -3.04 -4.02 20.34
N ILE A 168 -4.28 -4.51 20.26
CA ILE A 168 -4.72 -5.53 19.30
C ILE A 168 -6.01 -5.07 18.64
N THR A 169 -6.12 -5.24 17.32
CA THR A 169 -7.26 -4.74 16.55
C THR A 169 -7.71 -5.74 15.48
N ALA A 170 -8.77 -5.39 14.75
CA ALA A 170 -9.26 -6.17 13.63
C ALA A 170 -8.43 -5.90 12.36
N TYR A 171 -8.92 -6.33 11.20
CA TYR A 171 -8.23 -6.23 9.91
C TYR A 171 -8.05 -4.81 9.34
N ARG A 172 -8.66 -3.76 9.93
CA ARG A 172 -8.49 -2.36 9.49
C ARG A 172 -7.32 -1.72 10.25
N CYS A 173 -6.12 -2.28 10.09
CA CYS A 173 -5.02 -2.04 11.02
C CYS A 173 -3.87 -1.19 10.47
N HIS A 174 -3.89 -0.70 9.22
CA HIS A 174 -2.69 -0.06 8.66
C HIS A 174 -2.25 1.19 9.45
N GLY A 175 -3.19 2.04 9.88
CA GLY A 175 -2.89 3.18 10.74
C GLY A 175 -2.21 2.76 12.05
N TRP A 176 -2.73 1.71 12.69
CA TRP A 176 -2.14 1.12 13.90
C TRP A 176 -0.76 0.52 13.64
N SER A 177 -0.56 -0.17 12.51
CA SER A 177 0.74 -0.72 12.10
C SER A 177 1.79 0.39 12.01
N LEU A 178 1.47 1.48 11.30
CA LEU A 178 2.37 2.61 11.10
C LEU A 178 2.75 3.28 12.43
N LEU A 179 1.75 3.59 13.26
CA LEU A 179 1.93 4.23 14.56
C LEU A 179 2.61 3.32 15.59
N SER A 180 2.61 2.01 15.35
CA SER A 180 3.33 1.01 16.13
C SER A 180 4.76 0.80 15.62
N GLY A 181 5.28 1.64 14.72
CA GLY A 181 6.68 1.61 14.30
C GLY A 181 6.98 0.69 13.11
N ILE A 182 5.96 0.14 12.45
CA ILE A 182 6.14 -0.48 11.12
C ILE A 182 6.29 0.66 10.12
N THR A 183 7.39 0.69 9.37
CA THR A 183 7.67 1.78 8.42
C THR A 183 6.69 1.80 7.26
N LEU A 184 6.50 2.97 6.63
CA LEU A 184 5.69 3.10 5.40
C LEU A 184 6.11 2.10 4.32
N LYS A 185 7.42 1.93 4.12
CA LYS A 185 7.96 0.97 3.17
C LYS A 185 7.49 -0.45 3.50
N GLN A 186 7.63 -0.87 4.76
CA GLN A 186 7.20 -2.21 5.20
C GLN A 186 5.69 -2.41 5.06
N VAL A 187 4.87 -1.40 5.32
CA VAL A 187 3.41 -1.48 5.10
C VAL A 187 3.11 -1.66 3.62
N PHE A 188 3.67 -0.84 2.73
CA PHE A 188 3.44 -0.97 1.28
C PHE A 188 3.99 -2.28 0.71
N ALA A 189 5.18 -2.70 1.15
CA ALA A 189 5.78 -3.96 0.76
C ALA A 189 4.90 -5.14 1.18
N GLU A 190 4.35 -5.14 2.40
CA GLU A 190 3.43 -6.18 2.87
C GLU A 190 2.13 -6.20 2.06
N LEU A 191 1.54 -5.03 1.80
CA LEU A 191 0.34 -4.90 0.96
C LEU A 191 0.58 -5.41 -0.46
N ALA A 192 1.77 -5.22 -1.00
CA ALA A 192 2.19 -5.71 -2.31
C ALA A 192 2.75 -7.15 -2.28
N GLY A 193 2.78 -7.81 -1.12
CA GLY A 193 3.27 -9.18 -0.95
C GLY A 193 4.78 -9.36 -1.19
N ARG A 194 5.59 -8.38 -0.79
CA ARG A 194 7.06 -8.35 -0.97
C ARG A 194 7.82 -8.80 0.27
N VAL A 195 9.08 -9.23 0.09
CA VAL A 195 9.88 -9.86 1.14
C VAL A 195 10.23 -8.94 2.31
N THR A 196 10.36 -7.62 2.08
CA THR A 196 10.59 -6.63 3.15
C THR A 196 9.29 -6.11 3.78
N GLY A 197 8.16 -6.74 3.46
CA GLY A 197 6.90 -6.51 4.16
C GLY A 197 7.02 -6.73 5.68
N ALA A 198 6.11 -6.12 6.44
CA ALA A 198 6.07 -6.22 7.90
C ALA A 198 6.12 -7.67 8.44
N VAL A 199 5.55 -8.61 7.69
CA VAL A 199 5.64 -10.06 7.95
C VAL A 199 6.04 -10.81 6.67
N HIS A 200 6.93 -10.20 5.90
CA HIS A 200 7.58 -10.80 4.73
C HIS A 200 6.62 -11.24 3.62
N GLY A 201 5.50 -10.52 3.44
CA GLY A 201 4.52 -10.76 2.40
C GLY A 201 3.61 -11.96 2.66
N LYS A 202 3.68 -12.57 3.85
CA LYS A 202 2.83 -13.71 4.25
C LYS A 202 1.44 -13.29 4.72
N GLY A 203 1.30 -12.10 5.29
CA GLY A 203 0.09 -11.66 5.97
C GLY A 203 -0.84 -10.81 5.11
N GLY A 204 -0.26 -9.94 4.28
CA GLY A 204 -0.99 -8.94 3.52
C GLY A 204 -1.66 -7.88 4.42
N SER A 205 -2.74 -7.27 3.92
CA SER A 205 -3.41 -6.12 4.57
C SER A 205 -3.87 -6.39 6.00
N MET A 206 -4.36 -7.60 6.29
CA MET A 206 -5.08 -7.86 7.54
C MET A 206 -4.16 -8.29 8.69
N HIS A 207 -2.91 -8.69 8.42
CA HIS A 207 -2.07 -9.42 9.36
C HIS A 207 -0.67 -8.80 9.43
N MET A 208 -0.57 -7.68 10.12
CA MET A 208 0.70 -7.01 10.42
C MET A 208 0.90 -6.97 11.92
N TYR A 209 2.12 -7.20 12.42
CA TYR A 209 2.41 -7.29 13.84
C TYR A 209 3.71 -6.56 14.16
N ASN A 210 3.83 -6.01 15.37
CA ASN A 210 5.11 -5.52 15.86
C ASN A 210 5.23 -5.80 17.37
N VAL A 211 5.96 -6.87 17.69
CA VAL A 211 6.15 -7.33 19.08
C VAL A 211 6.92 -6.29 19.91
N LYS A 212 7.90 -5.60 19.32
CA LYS A 212 8.73 -4.60 20.04
C LYS A 212 7.90 -3.43 20.57
N SER A 213 6.84 -3.08 19.85
CA SER A 213 5.91 -2.01 20.22
C SER A 213 4.63 -2.52 20.87
N HIS A 214 4.56 -3.81 21.25
CA HIS A 214 3.38 -4.46 21.79
C HIS A 214 2.11 -4.32 20.92
N PHE A 215 2.29 -4.33 19.59
CA PHE A 215 1.21 -4.40 18.63
C PHE A 215 0.99 -5.84 18.19
N TYR A 216 -0.09 -6.43 18.69
CA TYR A 216 -0.46 -7.84 18.44
C TYR A 216 -1.32 -8.00 17.18
N GLY A 217 -1.36 -6.96 16.36
CA GLY A 217 -1.74 -7.01 14.97
C GLY A 217 -3.21 -6.89 14.64
N GLY A 218 -3.49 -7.15 13.37
CA GLY A 218 -4.83 -7.20 12.81
C GLY A 218 -5.36 -8.64 12.76
N CYS A 219 -6.57 -8.82 13.29
CA CYS A 219 -7.29 -10.09 13.24
C CYS A 219 -8.40 -10.06 12.18
N ALA A 220 -8.41 -11.04 11.28
CA ALA A 220 -9.42 -11.15 10.22
C ALA A 220 -10.77 -11.68 10.73
N ILE A 221 -10.75 -12.51 11.78
CA ILE A 221 -11.96 -13.10 12.35
C ILE A 221 -12.59 -12.10 13.31
N VAL A 222 -13.75 -11.58 12.92
CA VAL A 222 -14.49 -10.55 13.68
C VAL A 222 -14.73 -11.04 15.11
N GLY A 223 -14.18 -10.31 16.07
CA GLY A 223 -14.33 -10.59 17.50
C GLY A 223 -13.28 -11.52 18.09
N ALA A 224 -12.51 -12.25 17.28
CA ALA A 224 -11.48 -13.16 17.80
C ALA A 224 -10.35 -12.42 18.53
N GLN A 225 -10.11 -11.15 18.21
CA GLN A 225 -9.13 -10.33 18.92
C GLN A 225 -9.54 -10.01 20.37
N ILE A 226 -10.85 -10.05 20.69
CA ILE A 226 -11.37 -9.59 21.99
C ILE A 226 -10.86 -10.46 23.14
N PRO A 227 -11.01 -11.80 23.09
CA PRO A 227 -10.45 -12.65 24.15
C PRO A 227 -8.93 -12.65 24.16
N LEU A 228 -8.26 -12.44 23.01
CA LEU A 228 -6.80 -12.34 22.93
C LEU A 228 -6.28 -11.10 23.67
N GLY A 229 -6.87 -9.92 23.44
CA GLY A 229 -6.52 -8.71 24.17
C GLY A 229 -6.80 -8.81 25.67
N THR A 230 -7.89 -9.49 26.03
CA THR A 230 -8.21 -9.85 27.42
C THR A 230 -7.14 -10.76 28.02
N GLY A 231 -6.68 -11.77 27.29
CA GLY A 231 -5.57 -12.64 27.71
C GLY A 231 -4.26 -11.89 27.90
N ILE A 232 -3.95 -10.92 27.04
CA ILE A 232 -2.78 -10.05 27.20
C ILE A 232 -2.90 -9.22 28.50
N SER A 233 -4.09 -8.67 28.79
CA SER A 233 -4.32 -7.93 30.05
C SER A 233 -4.21 -8.84 31.28
N PHE A 234 -4.66 -10.09 31.18
CA PHE A 234 -4.47 -11.10 32.21
C PHE A 234 -2.98 -11.36 32.44
N ALA A 235 -2.18 -11.47 31.37
CA ALA A 235 -0.74 -11.66 31.48
C ALA A 235 -0.02 -10.47 32.14
N TYR A 236 -0.48 -9.24 31.94
CA TYR A 236 0.04 -8.07 32.67
C TYR A 236 -0.29 -8.15 34.14
N LYS A 237 -1.56 -8.42 34.49
CA LYS A 237 -1.97 -8.58 35.88
C LYS A 237 -1.22 -9.73 36.57
N TYR A 238 -1.08 -10.87 35.89
CA TYR A 238 -0.42 -12.06 36.41
C TYR A 238 1.06 -11.82 36.73
N ARG A 239 1.72 -10.97 35.94
CA ARG A 239 3.14 -10.59 36.13
C ARG A 239 3.33 -9.31 36.94
N ASP A 240 2.24 -8.76 37.51
CA ASP A 240 2.21 -7.46 38.20
C ASP A 240 2.85 -6.31 37.39
N GLU A 241 2.64 -6.32 36.07
CA GLU A 241 3.08 -5.25 35.18
C GLU A 241 2.02 -4.14 35.16
N LYS A 242 2.41 -2.89 35.46
CA LYS A 242 1.53 -1.70 35.43
C LYS A 242 1.24 -1.21 34.00
N LYS A 243 0.81 -2.13 33.14
CA LYS A 243 0.50 -1.93 31.72
C LYS A 243 -0.96 -2.17 31.44
N VAL A 244 -1.46 -1.58 30.37
CA VAL A 244 -2.84 -1.69 29.90
C VAL A 244 -2.88 -2.35 28.54
N SER A 245 -3.88 -3.19 28.33
CA SER A 245 -4.17 -3.77 27.01
C SER A 245 -5.40 -3.11 26.40
N PHE A 246 -5.23 -2.48 25.25
CA PHE A 246 -6.31 -1.97 24.41
C PHE A 246 -6.74 -3.06 23.43
N CYS A 247 -8.03 -3.34 23.42
CA CYS A 247 -8.60 -4.38 22.58
C CYS A 247 -9.95 -3.95 22.05
N LEU A 248 -10.28 -4.26 20.80
CA LEU A 248 -11.61 -3.91 20.29
C LEU A 248 -12.73 -4.71 21.02
N TYR A 249 -13.94 -4.18 21.07
CA TYR A 249 -15.09 -4.60 21.92
C TYR A 249 -15.71 -6.00 21.65
N GLY A 250 -16.18 -6.71 22.71
CA GLY A 250 -17.19 -7.82 22.71
C GLY A 250 -17.13 -8.80 23.92
N ASP A 251 -17.50 -10.09 23.76
CA ASP A 251 -17.98 -11.02 24.81
C ASP A 251 -17.03 -11.36 26.01
N ALA A 252 -15.77 -10.93 25.99
CA ALA A 252 -14.80 -11.22 27.05
C ALA A 252 -14.94 -10.34 28.32
N LEU A 253 -15.89 -9.39 28.31
CA LEU A 253 -16.12 -8.40 29.37
C LEU A 253 -16.39 -9.01 30.76
N ASN A 254 -17.12 -10.14 30.82
CA ASN A 254 -17.45 -10.80 32.08
C ASN A 254 -16.21 -11.25 32.84
N MET A 255 -15.31 -12.01 32.18
CA MET A 255 -14.07 -12.46 32.81
C MET A 255 -13.15 -11.30 33.14
N ALA A 256 -13.05 -10.31 32.23
CA ALA A 256 -12.22 -9.14 32.47
C ALA A 256 -12.66 -8.38 33.73
N LYS A 257 -13.97 -8.23 33.96
CA LYS A 257 -14.50 -7.59 35.15
C LYS A 257 -14.34 -8.44 36.40
N LEU A 258 -14.70 -9.73 36.32
CA LEU A 258 -14.57 -10.68 37.43
C LEU A 258 -13.15 -10.70 37.98
N TRP A 259 -12.15 -10.69 37.08
CA TRP A 259 -10.74 -10.69 37.45
C TRP A 259 -10.14 -9.31 37.57
N ARG A 260 -10.90 -8.21 37.45
CA ARG A 260 -10.42 -6.82 37.50
C ARG A 260 -9.16 -6.64 36.65
N LEU A 261 -9.23 -6.97 35.37
CA LEU A 261 -8.10 -6.89 34.45
C LEU A 261 -7.88 -5.44 33.96
N PRO A 262 -6.62 -5.03 33.70
CA PRO A 262 -6.30 -3.72 33.13
C PRO A 262 -6.53 -3.71 31.61
N CYS A 263 -7.80 -3.84 31.18
CA CYS A 263 -8.19 -3.92 29.78
C CYS A 263 -9.16 -2.80 29.39
N VAL A 264 -8.84 -2.07 28.32
CA VAL A 264 -9.72 -1.07 27.73
C VAL A 264 -10.33 -1.66 26.46
N PHE A 265 -11.66 -1.83 26.47
CA PHE A 265 -12.43 -2.37 25.35
C PHE A 265 -12.90 -1.25 24.42
N VAL A 266 -12.31 -1.13 23.24
CA VAL A 266 -12.53 -0.02 22.32
C VAL A 266 -13.54 -0.40 21.23
N CYS A 267 -14.62 0.35 21.09
CA CYS A 267 -15.55 0.21 19.97
C CYS A 267 -15.31 1.34 18.97
N GLU A 268 -14.65 1.07 17.85
CA GLU A 268 -14.56 2.02 16.73
C GLU A 268 -15.90 2.08 15.96
N ASN A 269 -16.85 2.87 16.49
CA ASN A 269 -18.16 3.03 15.90
C ASN A 269 -18.10 3.99 14.70
N ASN A 270 -17.99 3.42 13.50
CA ASN A 270 -18.00 4.16 12.24
C ASN A 270 -19.38 4.17 11.54
N GLY A 271 -20.44 3.76 12.24
CA GLY A 271 -21.81 3.72 11.77
C GLY A 271 -22.22 2.45 11.00
N TYR A 272 -21.28 1.57 10.61
CA TYR A 272 -21.58 0.45 9.71
C TYR A 272 -20.72 -0.80 9.94
N GLY A 273 -21.37 -1.94 10.19
CA GLY A 273 -20.76 -3.28 10.11
C GLY A 273 -20.84 -3.83 8.68
N MET A 274 -19.75 -3.76 7.93
CA MET A 274 -19.74 -4.01 6.47
C MET A 274 -20.77 -3.12 5.75
N GLY A 275 -21.95 -3.64 5.41
CA GLY A 275 -23.05 -2.89 4.78
C GLY A 275 -24.29 -2.73 5.66
N THR A 276 -24.23 -3.16 6.92
CA THR A 276 -25.36 -3.09 7.87
C THR A 276 -25.14 -1.92 8.82
N SER A 277 -26.08 -0.97 8.88
CA SER A 277 -26.00 0.17 9.81
C SER A 277 -26.16 -0.30 11.27
N VAL A 278 -25.73 0.53 12.21
CA VAL A 278 -25.78 0.21 13.65
C VAL A 278 -27.21 -0.05 14.14
N GLU A 279 -28.20 0.68 13.61
CA GLU A 279 -29.62 0.53 13.97
C GLU A 279 -30.20 -0.81 13.49
N ARG A 280 -29.59 -1.42 12.48
CA ARG A 280 -30.01 -2.71 11.91
C ARG A 280 -29.26 -3.89 12.50
N SER A 281 -28.11 -3.67 13.13
CA SER A 281 -27.27 -4.73 13.67
C SER A 281 -27.34 -4.82 15.19
N SER A 282 -27.70 -3.74 15.89
CA SER A 282 -27.73 -3.68 17.34
C SER A 282 -29.05 -3.11 17.86
N ALA A 283 -29.69 -3.83 18.78
CA ALA A 283 -30.89 -3.36 19.47
C ALA A 283 -30.62 -2.12 20.36
N SER A 284 -29.41 -2.02 20.92
CA SER A 284 -28.90 -0.81 21.57
C SER A 284 -27.66 -0.33 20.84
N THR A 285 -27.72 0.89 20.33
CA THR A 285 -26.67 1.57 19.56
C THR A 285 -25.72 2.39 20.45
N GLU A 286 -25.95 2.43 21.76
CA GLU A 286 -25.06 3.04 22.74
C GLU A 286 -23.99 2.03 23.19
N TYR A 287 -22.99 1.81 22.33
CA TYR A 287 -21.99 0.76 22.55
C TYR A 287 -21.20 0.91 23.86
N TYR A 288 -20.96 2.15 24.32
CA TYR A 288 -20.33 2.42 25.61
C TYR A 288 -21.09 1.85 26.82
N THR A 289 -22.39 1.56 26.69
CA THR A 289 -23.22 0.99 27.77
C THR A 289 -23.29 -0.54 27.75
N ARG A 290 -22.86 -1.17 26.65
CA ARG A 290 -23.05 -2.61 26.40
C ARG A 290 -22.25 -3.52 27.33
N GLY A 291 -21.29 -2.94 28.04
CA GLY A 291 -20.61 -3.61 29.16
C GLY A 291 -21.50 -3.93 30.34
N ASP A 292 -22.74 -3.42 30.37
CA ASP A 292 -23.68 -3.49 31.50
C ASP A 292 -23.02 -3.08 32.82
N TYR A 293 -22.47 -4.01 33.61
CA TYR A 293 -21.77 -3.71 34.86
C TYR A 293 -20.32 -3.25 34.65
N VAL A 294 -19.79 -3.35 33.44
CA VAL A 294 -18.50 -2.75 33.07
C VAL A 294 -18.72 -1.27 32.76
N PRO A 295 -17.99 -0.35 33.43
CA PRO A 295 -18.10 1.07 33.14
C PRO A 295 -17.74 1.40 31.69
N GLY A 296 -18.26 2.50 31.17
CA GLY A 296 -17.94 2.93 29.82
C GLY A 296 -18.02 4.42 29.56
N LEU A 297 -17.40 4.84 28.46
CA LEU A 297 -17.23 6.23 28.06
C LEU A 297 -17.45 6.37 26.54
N TRP A 298 -18.31 7.30 26.15
CA TRP A 298 -18.50 7.72 24.76
C TRP A 298 -17.60 8.90 24.42
N VAL A 299 -16.93 8.84 23.26
CA VAL A 299 -15.96 9.83 22.80
C VAL A 299 -16.26 10.29 21.38
N ASN A 300 -16.23 11.60 21.14
CA ASN A 300 -16.19 12.14 19.77
C ASN A 300 -14.82 11.86 19.14
N ALA A 301 -14.70 10.73 18.46
CA ALA A 301 -13.44 10.26 17.92
C ALA A 301 -13.09 10.81 16.53
N MET A 302 -13.69 11.96 16.19
CA MET A 302 -13.24 12.84 15.11
C MET A 302 -12.35 13.99 15.65
N ASP A 303 -12.19 14.10 16.98
CA ASP A 303 -11.33 15.09 17.65
C ASP A 303 -10.17 14.38 18.35
N VAL A 304 -8.96 14.54 17.82
CA VAL A 304 -7.76 13.85 18.32
C VAL A 304 -7.45 14.17 19.79
N LEU A 305 -7.77 15.38 20.25
CA LEU A 305 -7.53 15.78 21.64
C LEU A 305 -8.55 15.12 22.60
N ALA A 306 -9.80 14.96 22.15
CA ALA A 306 -10.82 14.24 22.91
C ALA A 306 -10.45 12.76 23.06
N VAL A 307 -9.97 12.14 21.98
CA VAL A 307 -9.48 10.76 21.99
C VAL A 307 -8.29 10.61 22.94
N ARG A 308 -7.29 11.49 22.85
CA ARG A 308 -6.11 11.48 23.74
C ARG A 308 -6.52 11.58 25.20
N GLN A 309 -7.37 12.54 25.54
CA GLN A 309 -7.79 12.77 26.91
C GLN A 309 -8.59 11.60 27.49
N ALA A 310 -9.55 11.07 26.73
CA ALA A 310 -10.32 9.91 27.14
C ALA A 310 -9.42 8.69 27.35
N THR A 311 -8.53 8.43 26.40
CA THR A 311 -7.61 7.27 26.43
C THR A 311 -6.69 7.33 27.65
N LYS A 312 -6.09 8.51 27.91
CA LYS A 312 -5.21 8.72 29.07
C LYS A 312 -5.95 8.39 30.37
N TRP A 313 -7.14 8.96 30.53
CA TRP A 313 -7.94 8.81 31.75
C TRP A 313 -8.39 7.35 31.97
N VAL A 314 -8.92 6.66 30.95
CA VAL A 314 -9.34 5.25 31.12
C VAL A 314 -8.16 4.30 31.31
N ALA A 315 -6.99 4.61 30.73
CA ALA A 315 -5.79 3.81 30.93
C ALA A 315 -5.29 3.93 32.38
N GLU A 316 -5.26 5.14 32.93
CA GLU A 316 -4.95 5.39 34.33
C GLU A 316 -5.93 4.65 35.26
N TYR A 317 -7.24 4.77 35.00
CA TYR A 317 -8.28 4.03 35.73
C TYR A 317 -8.03 2.51 35.75
N CYS A 318 -7.69 1.92 34.60
CA CYS A 318 -7.37 0.49 34.50
C CYS A 318 -6.09 0.14 35.26
N ARG A 319 -5.06 0.99 35.17
CA ARG A 319 -3.72 0.79 35.77
C ARG A 319 -3.77 0.87 37.31
N GLU A 320 -4.70 1.65 37.85
CA GLU A 320 -5.02 1.73 39.29
C GLU A 320 -5.73 0.46 39.83
N GLY A 321 -6.12 -0.46 38.96
CA GLY A 321 -6.73 -1.74 39.36
C GLY A 321 -8.25 -1.69 39.51
N ASN A 322 -8.89 -0.63 39.01
CA ASN A 322 -10.36 -0.50 39.01
C ASN A 322 -11.06 -1.48 38.04
N GLY A 323 -10.27 -2.20 37.23
CA GLY A 323 -10.73 -3.19 36.26
C GLY A 323 -10.98 -2.59 34.88
N PRO A 324 -11.72 -3.29 34.01
CA PRO A 324 -11.86 -2.90 32.62
C PRO A 324 -12.85 -1.74 32.41
N VAL A 325 -12.70 -1.06 31.28
CA VAL A 325 -13.58 0.02 30.82
C VAL A 325 -13.92 -0.16 29.34
N VAL A 326 -15.15 0.17 28.93
CA VAL A 326 -15.57 0.25 27.53
C VAL A 326 -15.39 1.68 27.01
N LEU A 327 -14.78 1.84 25.85
CA LEU A 327 -14.55 3.13 25.21
C LEU A 327 -15.19 3.12 23.81
N GLU A 328 -16.29 3.84 23.62
CA GLU A 328 -16.89 4.01 22.29
C GLU A 328 -16.27 5.21 21.58
N MET A 329 -15.57 4.93 20.49
CA MET A 329 -14.98 5.91 19.60
C MET A 329 -15.95 6.20 18.45
N ALA A 330 -16.75 7.25 18.58
CA ALA A 330 -17.68 7.67 17.54
C ALA A 330 -16.91 8.36 16.39
N THR A 331 -16.65 7.60 15.33
CA THR A 331 -15.81 7.98 14.20
C THR A 331 -16.52 7.74 12.86
N TYR A 332 -15.80 7.79 11.75
CA TYR A 332 -16.37 7.51 10.43
C TYR A 332 -15.31 7.01 9.43
N ARG A 333 -15.67 6.04 8.59
CA ARG A 333 -14.84 5.57 7.47
C ARG A 333 -15.28 6.17 6.14
N TYR A 334 -14.37 6.80 5.41
CA TYR A 334 -14.72 7.45 4.14
C TYR A 334 -14.85 6.48 2.97
N PHE A 335 -14.03 5.43 2.94
CA PHE A 335 -14.16 4.37 1.95
C PHE A 335 -15.25 3.37 2.36
N GLY A 336 -15.67 2.53 1.41
CA GLY A 336 -16.50 1.35 1.69
C GLY A 336 -15.83 0.40 2.68
N HIS A 337 -16.45 -0.75 2.92
CA HIS A 337 -15.96 -1.69 3.91
C HIS A 337 -14.50 -2.09 3.62
N SER A 338 -14.26 -2.51 2.38
CA SER A 338 -12.97 -2.83 1.79
C SER A 338 -12.91 -2.23 0.38
N MET A 339 -11.78 -2.38 -0.32
CA MET A 339 -11.64 -1.94 -1.71
C MET A 339 -12.59 -2.61 -2.71
N SER A 340 -13.17 -3.78 -2.38
CA SER A 340 -14.19 -4.43 -3.22
C SER A 340 -15.60 -3.87 -3.00
N ASP A 341 -15.81 -3.08 -1.96
CA ASP A 341 -17.10 -2.47 -1.63
C ASP A 341 -17.06 -0.96 -1.95
N PRO A 342 -17.86 -0.48 -2.93
CA PRO A 342 -17.97 0.94 -3.21
C PRO A 342 -18.56 1.77 -2.06
N GLY A 343 -19.31 1.15 -1.16
CA GLY A 343 -19.92 1.81 0.01
C GLY A 343 -21.09 2.74 -0.32
N THR A 344 -21.75 2.57 -1.47
CA THR A 344 -22.86 3.43 -1.94
C THR A 344 -24.22 2.75 -1.93
N SER A 345 -24.32 1.45 -1.63
CA SER A 345 -25.58 0.71 -1.60
C SER A 345 -26.34 0.81 -0.28
N TYR A 346 -25.66 1.22 0.80
CA TYR A 346 -26.20 1.24 2.17
C TYR A 346 -26.04 2.59 2.88
N ARG A 347 -25.49 3.59 2.17
CA ARG A 347 -25.34 4.98 2.64
C ARG A 347 -25.16 5.91 1.44
N THR A 348 -25.49 7.18 1.62
CA THR A 348 -25.47 8.16 0.52
C THR A 348 -24.09 8.79 0.37
N ARG A 349 -23.80 9.34 -0.82
CA ARG A 349 -22.55 10.09 -1.02
C ARG A 349 -22.59 11.41 -0.24
N GLU A 350 -23.78 11.98 -0.11
CA GLU A 350 -24.08 13.20 0.62
C GLU A 350 -23.73 13.06 2.10
N GLU A 351 -24.04 11.91 2.72
CA GLU A 351 -23.64 11.61 4.10
C GLU A 351 -22.12 11.63 4.25
N ILE A 352 -21.39 10.91 3.39
CA ILE A 352 -19.92 10.84 3.43
C ILE A 352 -19.31 12.24 3.25
N GLN A 353 -19.81 13.01 2.27
CA GLN A 353 -19.33 14.37 2.01
C GLN A 353 -19.65 15.32 3.15
N LYS A 354 -20.83 15.20 3.77
CA LYS A 354 -21.22 15.99 4.94
C LYS A 354 -20.27 15.72 6.11
N VAL A 355 -19.97 14.46 6.42
CA VAL A 355 -19.02 14.11 7.48
C VAL A 355 -17.63 14.63 7.15
N ARG A 356 -17.13 14.41 5.93
CA ARG A 356 -15.80 14.89 5.52
C ARG A 356 -15.69 16.42 5.56
N LYS A 357 -16.74 17.14 5.18
CA LYS A 357 -16.73 18.61 5.16
C LYS A 357 -16.79 19.20 6.57
N LEU A 358 -17.59 18.59 7.46
CA LEU A 358 -17.91 19.19 8.77
C LEU A 358 -17.14 18.60 9.94
N ARG A 359 -16.58 17.40 9.80
CA ARG A 359 -16.03 16.61 10.91
C ARG A 359 -14.71 15.93 10.57
N ASP A 360 -14.03 16.27 9.47
CA ASP A 360 -12.75 15.61 9.16
C ASP A 360 -11.71 15.89 10.26
N PRO A 361 -11.03 14.85 10.78
CA PRO A 361 -10.16 15.01 11.94
C PRO A 361 -8.91 15.83 11.64
N ILE A 362 -8.45 15.84 10.39
CA ILE A 362 -7.26 16.59 9.96
C ILE A 362 -7.64 18.06 9.77
N THR A 363 -8.72 18.32 9.01
CA THR A 363 -9.19 19.70 8.78
C THR A 363 -9.56 20.39 10.09
N GLY A 364 -10.37 19.74 10.94
CA GLY A 364 -10.79 20.35 12.20
C GLY A 364 -9.62 20.61 13.16
N PHE A 365 -8.64 19.70 13.23
CA PHE A 365 -7.46 19.90 14.06
C PHE A 365 -6.53 21.00 13.51
N ARG A 366 -6.36 21.06 12.19
CA ARG A 366 -5.64 22.14 11.51
C ARG A 366 -6.25 23.51 11.81
N GLU A 367 -7.57 23.64 11.74
CA GLU A 367 -8.28 24.88 12.08
C GLU A 367 -8.02 25.28 13.54
N LYS A 368 -8.10 24.34 14.49
CA LYS A 368 -7.75 24.59 15.90
C LYS A 368 -6.32 25.12 16.05
N MET A 369 -5.35 24.52 15.36
CA MET A 369 -3.94 24.94 15.43
C MET A 369 -3.74 26.37 14.89
N LEU A 370 -4.38 26.71 13.77
CA LEU A 370 -4.30 28.05 13.17
C LEU A 370 -4.99 29.10 14.05
N SER A 371 -6.19 28.82 14.55
CA SER A 371 -6.95 29.74 15.41
C SER A 371 -6.24 30.03 16.73
N ALA A 372 -5.50 29.06 17.27
CA ALA A 372 -4.72 29.23 18.49
C ALA A 372 -3.28 29.74 18.25
N ASN A 373 -2.94 30.10 17.00
CA ASN A 373 -1.59 30.52 16.60
C ASN A 373 -0.49 29.49 16.97
N LEU A 374 -0.84 28.20 17.06
CA LEU A 374 0.12 27.12 17.33
C LEU A 374 0.99 26.83 16.11
N ALA A 375 0.53 27.12 14.90
CA ALA A 375 1.27 26.98 13.66
C ALA A 375 0.80 27.99 12.62
N THR A 376 1.67 28.31 11.66
CA THR A 376 1.29 29.13 10.50
C THR A 376 0.76 28.27 9.36
N GLU A 377 0.00 28.88 8.46
CA GLU A 377 -0.53 28.21 7.27
C GLU A 377 0.59 27.67 6.36
N GLU A 378 1.72 28.38 6.29
CA GLU A 378 2.92 27.97 5.56
C GLU A 378 3.56 26.72 6.16
N GLU A 379 3.72 26.67 7.49
CA GLU A 379 4.26 25.51 8.20
C GLU A 379 3.44 24.25 7.97
N LEU A 380 2.11 24.38 8.01
CA LEU A 380 1.20 23.26 7.80
C LEU A 380 1.23 22.78 6.34
N LYS A 381 1.30 23.70 5.37
CA LYS A 381 1.48 23.35 3.94
C LYS A 381 2.80 22.63 3.69
N ASP A 382 3.88 23.08 4.32
CA ASP A 382 5.19 22.45 4.16
C ASP A 382 5.24 21.07 4.81
N LEU A 383 4.58 20.89 5.96
CA LEU A 383 4.39 19.57 6.58
C LEU A 383 3.65 18.61 5.63
N GLU A 384 2.56 19.04 5.00
CA GLU A 384 1.82 18.23 4.02
C GLU A 384 2.69 17.83 2.81
N LYS A 385 3.53 18.75 2.31
CA LYS A 385 4.47 18.45 1.22
C LYS A 385 5.53 17.43 1.65
N GLN A 386 6.07 17.55 2.87
CA GLN A 386 7.05 16.62 3.41
C GLN A 386 6.46 15.21 3.54
N VAL A 387 5.29 15.09 4.15
CA VAL A 387 4.55 13.82 4.28
C VAL A 387 4.28 13.19 2.91
N ARG A 388 3.88 14.00 1.92
CA ARG A 388 3.67 13.51 0.56
C ARG A 388 4.94 12.89 -0.03
N LYS A 389 6.08 13.59 0.05
CA LYS A 389 7.36 13.11 -0.48
C LYS A 389 7.82 11.84 0.23
N GLU A 390 7.64 11.76 1.54
CA GLU A 390 7.97 10.59 2.36
C GLU A 390 7.18 9.35 1.92
N VAL A 391 5.87 9.50 1.72
CA VAL A 391 5.00 8.40 1.26
C VAL A 391 5.33 7.97 -0.17
N GLU A 392 5.58 8.93 -1.07
CA GLU A 392 5.98 8.65 -2.46
C GLU A 392 7.31 7.89 -2.52
N LYS A 393 8.30 8.31 -1.73
CA LYS A 393 9.60 7.62 -1.62
C LYS A 393 9.43 6.20 -1.07
N ALA A 394 8.67 6.03 0.00
CA ALA A 394 8.44 4.71 0.60
C ALA A 394 7.72 3.75 -0.36
N LEU A 395 6.78 4.25 -1.15
CA LEU A 395 6.11 3.48 -2.20
C LEU A 395 7.11 3.03 -3.28
N GLU A 396 7.93 3.96 -3.78
CA GLU A 396 8.94 3.64 -4.80
C GLU A 396 9.91 2.55 -4.32
N GLU A 397 10.37 2.66 -3.06
CA GLU A 397 11.23 1.65 -2.43
C GLU A 397 10.53 0.30 -2.25
N ALA A 398 9.24 0.29 -1.91
CA ALA A 398 8.46 -0.94 -1.75
C ALA A 398 8.17 -1.64 -3.10
N LEU A 399 7.91 -0.88 -4.16
CA LEU A 399 7.63 -1.45 -5.49
C LEU A 399 8.87 -2.00 -6.19
N LYS A 400 10.06 -1.51 -5.82
CA LYS A 400 11.36 -2.07 -6.26
C LYS A 400 11.78 -3.31 -5.47
N ASP A 401 11.05 -3.65 -4.41
CA ASP A 401 11.37 -4.80 -3.58
C ASP A 401 11.10 -6.13 -4.29
N VAL A 402 11.85 -7.16 -3.90
CA VAL A 402 11.77 -8.48 -4.52
C VAL A 402 10.63 -9.30 -3.95
N ASP A 403 10.16 -10.25 -4.75
CA ASP A 403 9.16 -11.20 -4.29
C ASP A 403 9.76 -12.14 -3.22
N PRO A 404 8.96 -12.61 -2.25
CA PRO A 404 9.39 -13.60 -1.27
C PRO A 404 9.92 -14.85 -1.98
N PRO A 405 11.12 -15.33 -1.64
CA PRO A 405 11.65 -16.54 -2.26
C PRO A 405 10.85 -17.76 -1.77
N LEU A 406 10.77 -18.80 -2.60
CA LEU A 406 9.84 -19.93 -2.38
C LEU A 406 10.11 -20.68 -1.06
N GLU A 407 11.34 -20.67 -0.56
CA GLU A 407 11.70 -21.30 0.70
C GLU A 407 10.92 -20.71 1.89
N LEU A 408 10.50 -19.44 1.80
CA LEU A 408 9.70 -18.80 2.85
C LEU A 408 8.34 -19.44 3.03
N LEU A 409 7.82 -20.18 2.04
CA LEU A 409 6.53 -20.87 2.14
C LEU A 409 6.51 -21.88 3.32
N TYR A 410 7.67 -22.43 3.69
CA TYR A 410 7.80 -23.47 4.70
C TYR A 410 8.31 -22.95 6.05
N THR A 411 8.56 -21.65 6.18
CA THR A 411 9.09 -21.02 7.40
C THR A 411 7.98 -20.59 8.36
N ASP A 412 8.33 -20.47 9.65
CA ASP A 412 7.47 -19.93 10.72
C ASP A 412 6.15 -20.68 10.97
N VAL A 413 6.04 -21.95 10.55
CA VAL A 413 4.85 -22.80 10.82
C VAL A 413 4.76 -23.17 12.29
N TYR A 414 5.89 -23.57 12.89
CA TYR A 414 6.01 -23.87 14.31
C TYR A 414 7.25 -23.18 14.89
N LYS A 415 7.17 -22.83 16.16
CA LYS A 415 8.30 -22.32 16.94
C LYS A 415 8.97 -23.49 17.69
N ASP A 416 10.30 -23.52 17.75
CA ASP A 416 11.10 -24.44 18.58
C ASP A 416 10.75 -25.94 18.39
N THR A 417 10.53 -26.38 17.14
CA THR A 417 10.09 -27.74 16.82
C THR A 417 11.21 -28.58 16.17
N PRO A 418 11.30 -29.90 16.43
CA PRO A 418 12.18 -30.80 15.68
C PRO A 418 11.93 -30.76 14.16
N ASN A 419 12.83 -31.33 13.37
CA ASN A 419 12.64 -31.44 11.93
C ASN A 419 11.35 -32.23 11.62
N LEU A 420 10.35 -31.55 11.05
CA LEU A 420 9.11 -32.14 10.59
C LEU A 420 9.12 -32.22 9.06
N VAL A 421 8.32 -33.11 8.48
CA VAL A 421 8.14 -33.16 7.02
C VAL A 421 6.84 -32.43 6.68
N LEU A 422 6.94 -31.40 5.85
CA LEU A 422 5.80 -30.70 5.27
C LEU A 422 5.51 -31.26 3.87
N ARG A 423 4.27 -31.64 3.64
CA ARG A 423 3.79 -32.08 2.34
C ARG A 423 3.43 -30.88 1.47
N GLY A 424 3.91 -30.88 0.23
CA GLY A 424 3.55 -29.92 -0.81
C GLY A 424 2.27 -30.33 -1.56
N THR A 425 2.21 -30.03 -2.86
CA THR A 425 1.04 -30.26 -3.70
C THR A 425 0.78 -31.73 -4.04
N SER A 426 1.77 -32.61 -3.85
CA SER A 426 1.69 -34.06 -4.06
C SER A 426 2.28 -34.82 -2.87
N ALA A 427 2.21 -36.16 -2.85
CA ALA A 427 2.78 -36.96 -1.75
C ALA A 427 4.32 -37.05 -1.82
N ASP A 428 4.84 -36.88 -3.04
CA ASP A 428 6.24 -36.92 -3.45
C ASP A 428 6.96 -35.57 -3.29
N VAL A 429 6.23 -34.46 -3.32
CA VAL A 429 6.79 -33.13 -2.97
C VAL A 429 6.76 -32.99 -1.45
N VAL A 430 7.88 -33.27 -0.80
CA VAL A 430 8.07 -33.12 0.64
C VAL A 430 9.26 -32.22 0.95
N THR A 431 9.05 -31.28 1.85
CA THR A 431 10.11 -30.38 2.35
C THR A 431 10.28 -30.64 3.83
N VAL A 432 11.51 -30.86 4.30
CA VAL A 432 11.78 -30.87 5.73
C VAL A 432 11.60 -29.43 6.24
N LEU A 433 10.68 -29.24 7.19
CA LEU A 433 10.46 -27.99 7.90
C LEU A 433 11.82 -27.47 8.33
N PRO A 434 12.27 -26.35 7.74
CA PRO A 434 13.58 -25.85 8.06
C PRO A 434 13.55 -25.32 9.51
N LYS A 435 14.61 -25.58 10.28
CA LYS A 435 14.78 -24.98 11.62
C LYS A 435 14.93 -23.46 11.58
N THR A 436 15.06 -22.88 10.39
CA THR A 436 15.33 -21.47 10.16
C THR A 436 14.04 -20.66 10.16
N LEU A 437 14.11 -19.50 10.80
CA LEU A 437 13.06 -18.48 10.74
C LEU A 437 13.10 -17.80 9.37
N THR A 438 12.01 -17.13 8.98
CA THR A 438 12.02 -16.29 7.76
C THR A 438 13.20 -15.32 7.74
N SER A 439 13.55 -14.74 8.89
CA SER A 439 14.68 -13.82 9.03
C SER A 439 16.00 -14.42 8.55
N ASP A 440 16.24 -15.69 8.86
CA ASP A 440 17.50 -16.36 8.56
C ASP A 440 17.62 -16.62 7.05
N VAL A 441 16.51 -17.04 6.43
CA VAL A 441 16.42 -17.26 4.98
C VAL A 441 16.61 -15.94 4.21
N CYS A 442 16.03 -14.85 4.71
CA CYS A 442 16.22 -13.52 4.12
C CYS A 442 17.68 -13.07 4.15
N VAL A 443 18.40 -13.30 5.26
CA VAL A 443 19.83 -12.96 5.39
C VAL A 443 20.67 -13.78 4.41
N GLU A 444 20.40 -15.08 4.29
CA GLU A 444 21.11 -15.94 3.33
C GLU A 444 20.90 -15.48 1.88
N HIS A 445 19.66 -15.15 1.50
CA HIS A 445 19.34 -14.64 0.16
C HIS A 445 20.01 -13.29 -0.11
N GLN A 446 20.03 -12.39 0.87
CA GLN A 446 20.73 -11.10 0.75
C GLN A 446 22.25 -11.30 0.57
N ASN A 447 22.85 -12.22 1.32
CA ASN A 447 24.26 -12.56 1.19
C ASN A 447 24.58 -13.20 -0.17
N LYS A 448 23.71 -14.08 -0.69
CA LYS A 448 23.85 -14.68 -2.04
C LYS A 448 23.73 -13.64 -3.14
N LEU A 449 22.82 -12.67 -3.01
CA LEU A 449 22.68 -11.56 -3.96
C LEU A 449 23.94 -10.67 -3.95
N SER A 450 24.46 -10.34 -2.77
CA SER A 450 25.69 -9.55 -2.62
C SER A 450 26.93 -10.27 -3.15
N SER A 451 27.07 -11.58 -2.92
CA SER A 451 28.19 -12.37 -3.45
C SER A 451 28.13 -12.50 -4.99
N THR A 452 26.93 -12.65 -5.55
CA THR A 452 26.72 -12.70 -7.01
C THR A 452 26.99 -11.35 -7.66
N LEU A 453 26.64 -10.25 -6.99
CA LEU A 453 26.97 -8.89 -7.43
C LEU A 453 28.47 -8.63 -7.36
N MET A 454 29.16 -9.06 -6.29
CA MET A 454 30.62 -9.00 -6.22
C MET A 454 31.26 -9.78 -7.36
N LEU A 455 30.87 -11.04 -7.59
CA LEU A 455 31.39 -11.87 -8.68
C LEU A 455 31.19 -11.22 -10.05
N ARG A 456 30.03 -10.60 -10.32
CA ARG A 456 29.78 -9.86 -11.57
C ARG A 456 30.66 -8.62 -11.72
N THR A 457 30.93 -7.90 -10.63
CA THR A 457 31.82 -6.73 -10.64
C THR A 457 33.27 -7.16 -10.87
N THR A 458 33.72 -8.24 -10.21
CA THR A 458 35.05 -8.82 -10.40
C THR A 458 35.23 -9.38 -11.81
N TRP A 459 34.20 -10.03 -12.37
CA TRP A 459 34.20 -10.52 -13.75
C TRP A 459 34.20 -9.38 -14.77
N ARG A 460 33.43 -8.31 -14.55
CA ARG A 460 33.49 -7.09 -15.38
C ARG A 460 34.86 -6.41 -15.33
N ASN A 461 35.51 -6.39 -14.18
CA ASN A 461 36.85 -5.82 -14.04
C ASN A 461 37.91 -6.69 -14.74
N LEU A 462 37.82 -8.00 -14.61
CA LEU A 462 38.70 -8.96 -15.30
C LEU A 462 38.50 -8.93 -16.83
N VAL A 463 37.26 -8.92 -17.30
CA VAL A 463 36.94 -8.79 -18.74
C VAL A 463 37.31 -7.39 -19.25
N GLY A 464 37.11 -6.34 -18.47
CA GLY A 464 37.54 -4.98 -18.80
C GLY A 464 39.06 -4.80 -18.82
N GLN A 465 39.82 -5.64 -18.11
CA GLN A 465 41.28 -5.74 -18.25
C GLN A 465 41.69 -6.59 -19.46
N ALA A 466 41.00 -7.69 -19.72
CA ALA A 466 41.26 -8.55 -20.88
C ALA A 466 40.98 -7.83 -22.22
N ILE A 467 39.91 -7.03 -22.30
CA ILE A 467 39.55 -6.24 -23.49
C ILE A 467 40.56 -5.10 -23.73
N ARG A 468 41.19 -4.56 -22.69
CA ARG A 468 42.21 -3.50 -22.84
C ARG A 468 43.57 -4.01 -23.35
N ASN A 469 43.82 -5.33 -23.26
CA ASN A 469 45.09 -5.94 -23.67
C ASN A 469 45.06 -6.60 -25.05
N PHE A 470 43.94 -6.56 -25.78
CA PHE A 470 43.85 -7.11 -27.14
C PHE A 470 43.65 -6.01 -28.18
N SER A 471 44.67 -5.77 -29.00
CA SER A 471 44.63 -4.90 -30.18
C SER A 471 44.73 -5.75 -31.43
N PHE A 472 43.64 -5.87 -32.21
CA PHE A 472 43.54 -5.43 -33.62
C PHE A 472 42.30 -6.01 -34.36
N SER A 473 41.93 -5.25 -35.40
CA SER A 473 41.21 -5.64 -36.63
C SER A 473 39.68 -5.57 -36.66
N LYS A 474 39.22 -4.71 -37.59
CA LYS A 474 37.84 -4.55 -38.06
C LYS A 474 37.32 -5.83 -38.74
N ASN A 475 35.99 -5.93 -38.77
CA ASN A 475 35.12 -6.89 -39.47
C ASN A 475 34.91 -8.26 -38.80
N ALA A 476 33.90 -8.34 -37.94
CA ALA A 476 32.95 -9.46 -37.92
C ALA A 476 31.71 -9.08 -37.08
N THR A 477 30.55 -9.43 -37.61
CA THR A 477 29.19 -9.25 -37.09
C THR A 477 29.01 -9.69 -35.64
N LEU A 478 28.52 -8.77 -34.79
CA LEU A 478 28.08 -9.03 -33.43
C LEU A 478 26.65 -9.61 -33.46
N SER A 479 26.56 -10.93 -33.56
CA SER A 479 25.31 -11.66 -33.27
C SER A 479 25.66 -13.00 -32.60
N LEU A 480 25.95 -12.96 -31.30
CA LEU A 480 25.79 -14.09 -30.39
C LEU A 480 26.04 -13.60 -28.96
N TRP A 481 25.38 -14.21 -27.98
CA TRP A 481 25.51 -13.99 -26.54
C TRP A 481 24.70 -12.85 -25.88
N MET A 482 23.38 -13.03 -25.85
CA MET A 482 22.57 -12.84 -24.63
C MET A 482 21.56 -13.99 -24.50
N ARG A 483 21.98 -15.14 -23.96
CA ARG A 483 21.02 -16.15 -23.50
C ARG A 483 20.38 -15.64 -22.20
N LYS A 484 19.19 -15.06 -22.29
CA LYS A 484 18.26 -14.96 -21.16
C LYS A 484 17.82 -16.39 -20.82
N SER A 485 18.26 -16.91 -19.69
CA SER A 485 17.73 -18.15 -19.14
C SER A 485 16.29 -17.88 -18.69
N TYR A 486 15.31 -18.43 -19.41
CA TYR A 486 13.93 -18.49 -18.95
C TYR A 486 13.80 -19.65 -17.96
N PRO A 487 13.14 -19.47 -16.79
CA PRO A 487 12.92 -20.57 -15.87
C PRO A 487 11.98 -21.59 -16.51
N LEU A 488 12.48 -22.81 -16.72
CA LEU A 488 11.70 -23.99 -17.09
C LEU A 488 10.68 -24.27 -15.98
N VAL A 489 9.41 -24.24 -16.34
CA VAL A 489 8.30 -24.63 -15.47
C VAL A 489 8.36 -26.13 -15.26
N GLU A 490 8.57 -26.59 -14.02
CA GLU A 490 8.31 -27.97 -13.66
C GLU A 490 6.80 -28.23 -13.70
N SER A 491 6.35 -29.02 -14.68
CA SER A 491 5.01 -29.59 -14.63
C SER A 491 5.07 -31.09 -14.89
N GLU A 492 4.90 -31.88 -13.84
CA GLU A 492 4.45 -33.27 -13.97
C GLU A 492 2.93 -33.27 -13.94
N ARG A 493 2.30 -33.23 -15.11
CA ARG A 493 0.86 -33.49 -15.26
C ARG A 493 0.61 -34.37 -16.49
N ALA A 494 0.46 -35.68 -16.25
CA ALA A 494 -0.21 -36.56 -17.19
C ALA A 494 -1.74 -36.39 -17.03
N PHE A 495 -2.39 -35.66 -17.94
CA PHE A 495 -3.85 -35.68 -18.08
C PHE A 495 -4.26 -36.44 -19.34
N SER A 496 -5.08 -37.48 -19.17
CA SER A 496 -5.96 -38.00 -20.22
C SER A 496 -7.35 -37.41 -19.99
N ARG A 497 -7.94 -36.81 -21.03
CA ARG A 497 -9.31 -36.28 -20.99
C ARG A 497 -10.33 -37.13 -21.75
N ASN A 498 -9.94 -38.30 -22.25
CA ASN A 498 -10.83 -39.22 -22.96
C ASN A 498 -10.78 -40.63 -22.34
N LYS A 499 -11.95 -41.14 -21.94
CA LYS A 499 -12.14 -42.56 -21.58
C LYS A 499 -11.84 -43.41 -22.81
N GLY A 500 -10.64 -44.02 -22.87
CA GLY A 500 -10.31 -45.04 -23.86
C GLY A 500 -8.85 -45.12 -24.32
N GLU A 501 -8.02 -44.09 -24.13
CA GLU A 501 -6.63 -44.13 -24.63
C GLU A 501 -5.58 -44.44 -23.53
N SER A 502 -4.62 -45.32 -23.87
CA SER A 502 -3.47 -45.64 -23.02
C SER A 502 -2.66 -44.39 -22.69
N LYS A 503 -2.33 -44.19 -21.41
CA LYS A 503 -1.52 -43.05 -20.93
C LYS A 503 -0.18 -42.99 -21.69
N ARG A 504 0.07 -41.88 -22.40
CA ARG A 504 1.36 -41.63 -23.07
C ARG A 504 2.40 -41.28 -21.99
N ARG A 505 3.55 -41.98 -22.01
CA ARG A 505 4.68 -41.68 -21.12
C ARG A 505 5.38 -40.41 -21.63
N ILE A 506 5.61 -39.45 -20.74
CA ILE A 506 6.27 -38.15 -20.99
C ILE A 506 7.53 -38.14 -20.12
N VAL A 507 8.64 -37.64 -20.67
CA VAL A 507 9.94 -37.53 -20.00
C VAL A 507 10.30 -36.05 -19.90
N LYS A 508 10.93 -35.66 -18.79
CA LYS A 508 11.36 -34.27 -18.57
C LYS A 508 12.57 -33.99 -19.45
N LEU A 509 12.40 -33.09 -20.42
CA LEU A 509 13.49 -32.62 -21.29
C LEU A 509 14.10 -31.37 -20.68
N ASP A 510 15.43 -31.29 -20.63
CA ASP A 510 16.12 -30.04 -20.31
C ASP A 510 16.15 -29.10 -21.53
N SER A 511 16.53 -27.84 -21.32
CA SER A 511 16.56 -26.83 -22.39
C SER A 511 17.55 -27.16 -23.51
N GLY A 512 18.64 -27.87 -23.22
CA GLY A 512 19.62 -28.32 -24.22
C GLY A 512 19.15 -29.51 -25.03
N GLU A 513 18.30 -30.37 -24.48
CA GLU A 513 17.65 -31.48 -25.18
C GLU A 513 16.47 -31.02 -26.03
N LEU A 514 15.71 -30.03 -25.56
CA LEU A 514 14.61 -29.42 -26.32
C LEU A 514 15.12 -28.74 -27.61
N GLU A 515 16.19 -27.94 -27.51
CA GLU A 515 16.81 -27.22 -28.63
C GLU A 515 17.30 -28.17 -29.75
N LYS A 516 17.59 -29.44 -29.47
CA LYS A 516 18.01 -30.43 -30.48
C LYS A 516 16.88 -30.77 -31.47
N TYR A 517 15.63 -30.67 -31.03
CA TYR A 517 14.48 -31.15 -31.80
C TYR A 517 13.51 -30.03 -32.21
N LEU A 518 13.42 -28.97 -31.40
CA LEU A 518 12.52 -27.85 -31.62
C LEU A 518 13.26 -26.52 -31.37
N ASP A 519 13.23 -25.63 -32.36
CA ASP A 519 13.63 -24.23 -32.16
C ASP A 519 12.51 -23.50 -31.41
N GLU A 520 12.56 -23.57 -30.08
CA GLU A 520 11.57 -22.95 -29.20
C GLU A 520 11.51 -21.43 -29.40
N HIS A 521 12.64 -20.79 -29.66
CA HIS A 521 12.68 -19.34 -29.86
C HIS A 521 11.89 -18.93 -31.11
N ALA A 522 12.02 -19.67 -32.21
CA ALA A 522 11.21 -19.44 -33.40
C ALA A 522 9.72 -19.60 -33.13
N VAL A 523 9.31 -20.70 -32.48
CA VAL A 523 7.89 -20.96 -32.14
C VAL A 523 7.31 -19.86 -31.26
N VAL A 524 8.04 -19.47 -30.21
CA VAL A 524 7.64 -18.42 -29.28
C VAL A 524 7.54 -17.08 -30.01
N SER A 525 8.49 -16.75 -30.87
CA SER A 525 8.47 -15.51 -31.65
C SER A 525 7.28 -15.46 -32.61
N GLU A 526 6.92 -16.56 -33.27
CA GLU A 526 5.75 -16.64 -34.15
C GLU A 526 4.44 -16.44 -33.37
N MET A 527 4.30 -17.09 -32.21
CA MET A 527 3.12 -16.93 -31.33
C MET A 527 3.02 -15.53 -30.72
N GLU A 528 4.16 -14.91 -30.36
CA GLU A 528 4.21 -13.53 -29.88
C GLU A 528 3.76 -12.54 -30.94
N ASN A 529 4.25 -12.70 -32.17
CA ASN A 529 3.84 -11.86 -33.29
C ASN A 529 2.33 -11.94 -33.55
N GLU A 530 1.74 -13.13 -33.41
CA GLU A 530 0.29 -13.29 -33.62
C GLU A 530 -0.55 -12.61 -32.53
N VAL A 531 -0.10 -12.66 -31.27
CA VAL A 531 -0.75 -11.93 -30.17
C VAL A 531 -0.56 -10.42 -30.32
N GLU A 532 0.58 -9.95 -30.85
CA GLU A 532 0.80 -8.53 -31.10
C GLU A 532 -0.05 -8.00 -32.26
N LYS A 533 -0.22 -8.77 -33.35
CA LYS A 533 -1.19 -8.43 -34.42
C LYS A 533 -2.60 -8.25 -33.87
N LEU A 534 -3.04 -9.10 -32.94
CA LEU A 534 -4.35 -8.95 -32.29
C LEU A 534 -4.45 -7.62 -31.53
N ARG A 535 -3.40 -7.24 -30.80
CA ARG A 535 -3.33 -5.96 -30.10
C ARG A 535 -3.41 -4.77 -31.08
N GLU A 536 -2.67 -4.81 -32.18
CA GLU A 536 -2.72 -3.77 -33.21
C GLU A 536 -4.11 -3.65 -33.85
N GLN A 537 -4.75 -4.78 -34.17
CA GLN A 537 -6.11 -4.80 -34.71
C GLN A 537 -7.14 -4.21 -33.75
N TYR A 538 -6.99 -4.43 -32.44
CA TYR A 538 -7.83 -3.79 -31.43
C TYR A 538 -7.64 -2.27 -31.37
N VAL A 539 -6.42 -1.77 -31.56
CA VAL A 539 -6.13 -0.33 -31.61
C VAL A 539 -6.72 0.30 -32.87
N GLN A 540 -6.57 -0.34 -34.03
CA GLN A 540 -6.96 0.21 -35.32
C GLN A 540 -8.46 0.11 -35.59
N GLN A 541 -9.09 -1.03 -35.26
CA GLN A 541 -10.46 -1.34 -35.69
C GLN A 541 -11.51 -1.12 -34.60
N LEU A 542 -11.11 -1.10 -33.31
CA LEU A 542 -12.03 -1.08 -32.17
C LEU A 542 -11.82 0.14 -31.27
N SER A 543 -11.74 1.33 -31.88
CA SER A 543 -11.63 2.61 -31.18
C SER A 543 -13.00 3.23 -30.90
N LEU A 544 -13.19 3.78 -29.69
CA LEU A 544 -14.35 4.59 -29.30
C LEU A 544 -14.19 6.08 -29.63
N LYS A 545 -13.04 6.50 -30.19
CA LYS A 545 -12.77 7.91 -30.47
C LYS A 545 -13.66 8.39 -31.63
N ASN A 546 -14.52 9.37 -31.35
CA ASN A 546 -15.24 10.10 -32.38
C ASN A 546 -14.23 10.84 -33.29
N ASN A 547 -14.47 10.82 -34.60
CA ASN A 547 -13.57 11.39 -35.59
C ASN A 547 -13.72 12.93 -35.62
N ILE A 548 -12.66 13.66 -35.28
CA ILE A 548 -12.60 15.14 -35.26
C ILE A 548 -12.88 15.74 -36.64
N ARG A 549 -12.64 14.97 -37.72
CA ARG A 549 -12.81 15.40 -39.10
C ARG A 549 -14.21 15.93 -39.42
N ALA A 550 -15.23 15.51 -38.68
CA ALA A 550 -16.59 16.03 -38.85
C ALA A 550 -16.70 17.52 -38.51
N PHE A 551 -15.90 18.02 -37.56
CA PHE A 551 -15.87 19.43 -37.19
C PHE A 551 -14.93 20.23 -38.09
N GLU A 552 -13.82 19.65 -38.52
CA GLU A 552 -12.84 20.34 -39.39
C GLU A 552 -13.43 20.68 -40.76
N ALA A 553 -14.35 19.86 -41.27
CA ALA A 553 -15.03 20.06 -42.55
C ALA A 553 -16.28 20.95 -42.48
N LEU A 554 -16.61 21.49 -41.31
CA LEU A 554 -17.82 22.27 -41.09
C LEU A 554 -17.66 23.66 -41.73
N SER A 555 -18.51 23.98 -42.71
CA SER A 555 -18.45 25.25 -43.44
C SER A 555 -18.98 26.39 -42.57
N VAL A 556 -18.22 27.47 -42.47
CA VAL A 556 -18.54 28.64 -41.66
C VAL A 556 -18.52 29.88 -42.55
N GLU A 557 -19.62 30.61 -42.56
CA GLU A 557 -19.74 31.91 -43.23
C GLU A 557 -19.62 33.04 -42.21
N PHE A 558 -18.66 33.94 -42.41
CA PHE A 558 -18.41 35.08 -41.53
C PHE A 558 -17.94 36.29 -42.33
N ASP A 559 -18.48 37.47 -42.02
CA ASP A 559 -18.06 38.77 -42.58
C ASP A 559 -18.27 38.96 -44.10
N GLY A 560 -19.33 38.36 -44.66
CA GLY A 560 -19.70 38.50 -46.08
C GLY A 560 -18.73 37.85 -47.07
N LYS A 561 -17.85 36.97 -46.59
CA LYS A 561 -16.90 36.16 -47.39
C LYS A 561 -17.49 34.80 -47.71
N GLU A 562 -16.98 34.15 -48.76
CA GLU A 562 -17.41 32.79 -49.12
C GLU A 562 -17.22 31.80 -47.94
N PRO A 563 -18.10 30.78 -47.81
CA PRO A 563 -18.01 29.79 -46.74
C PRO A 563 -16.66 29.07 -46.74
N VAL A 564 -15.96 29.11 -45.61
CA VAL A 564 -14.67 28.43 -45.44
C VAL A 564 -14.77 27.29 -44.42
N PRO A 565 -14.00 26.20 -44.58
CA PRO A 565 -13.97 25.14 -43.58
C PRO A 565 -13.45 25.65 -42.23
N LEU A 566 -14.01 25.12 -41.13
CA LEU A 566 -13.68 25.55 -39.77
C LEU A 566 -12.18 25.50 -39.44
N ASN A 567 -11.46 24.50 -39.98
CA ASN A 567 -10.02 24.34 -39.75
C ASN A 567 -9.15 25.48 -40.34
N HIS A 568 -9.69 26.30 -41.24
CA HIS A 568 -8.98 27.46 -41.80
C HIS A 568 -9.07 28.69 -40.88
N ILE A 569 -10.05 28.74 -39.99
CA ILE A 569 -10.33 29.90 -39.14
C ILE A 569 -10.21 29.60 -37.65
N ALA A 570 -10.10 28.33 -37.27
CA ALA A 570 -9.98 27.87 -35.89
C ALA A 570 -9.18 26.57 -35.78
N GLN A 571 -8.49 26.40 -34.64
CA GLN A 571 -7.82 25.15 -34.33
C GLN A 571 -8.76 24.24 -33.51
N VAL A 572 -9.08 23.05 -34.03
CA VAL A 572 -9.92 22.06 -33.34
C VAL A 572 -9.02 21.04 -32.64
N THR A 573 -9.21 20.85 -31.34
CA THR A 573 -8.46 19.87 -30.54
C THR A 573 -9.40 19.09 -29.63
N LEU A 574 -9.13 17.81 -29.39
CA LEU A 574 -9.84 17.07 -28.35
C LEU A 574 -9.16 17.28 -27.00
N LYS A 575 -9.89 17.85 -26.03
CA LYS A 575 -9.45 17.83 -24.62
C LYS A 575 -9.55 16.42 -24.05
N ASN A 576 -10.59 15.70 -24.42
CA ASN A 576 -10.82 14.28 -24.12
C ASN A 576 -11.81 13.68 -25.15
N PRO A 577 -12.08 12.35 -25.14
CA PRO A 577 -12.97 11.71 -26.12
C PRO A 577 -14.41 12.23 -26.20
N HIS A 578 -14.83 13.08 -25.25
CA HIS A 578 -16.18 13.62 -25.15
C HIS A 578 -16.22 15.15 -25.19
N LEU A 579 -15.09 15.82 -25.42
CA LEU A 579 -15.02 17.28 -25.42
C LEU A 579 -13.99 17.78 -26.43
N ALA A 580 -14.48 18.43 -27.49
CA ALA A 580 -13.67 19.19 -28.41
C ALA A 580 -13.54 20.65 -27.93
N ILE A 581 -12.37 21.23 -28.15
CA ILE A 581 -12.09 22.66 -28.00
C ILE A 581 -11.84 23.21 -29.39
N ILE A 582 -12.61 24.23 -29.75
CA ILE A 582 -12.37 25.04 -30.94
C ILE A 582 -11.75 26.35 -30.46
N ASN A 583 -10.49 26.58 -30.84
CA ASN A 583 -9.73 27.78 -30.49
C ASN A 583 -9.82 28.80 -31.65
N LEU A 584 -10.46 29.92 -31.37
CA LEU A 584 -10.67 31.05 -32.30
C LEU A 584 -9.83 32.27 -31.90
N SER A 585 -8.74 32.10 -31.15
CA SER A 585 -7.93 33.24 -30.66
C SER A 585 -7.33 34.08 -31.80
N SER A 586 -7.08 33.48 -32.98
CA SER A 586 -6.63 34.19 -34.19
C SER A 586 -7.76 34.94 -34.89
N THR A 587 -9.01 34.58 -34.62
CA THR A 587 -10.21 35.09 -35.32
C THR A 587 -11.39 35.30 -34.34
N PRO A 588 -11.26 36.10 -33.27
CA PRO A 588 -12.30 36.18 -32.21
C PRO A 588 -13.68 36.64 -32.72
N GLN A 589 -13.71 37.42 -33.79
CA GLN A 589 -14.92 37.91 -34.44
C GLN A 589 -15.78 36.79 -35.06
N ALA A 590 -15.19 35.64 -35.41
CA ALA A 590 -15.89 34.52 -36.03
C ALA A 590 -16.65 33.62 -35.03
N VAL A 591 -16.54 33.87 -33.72
CA VAL A 591 -17.15 33.03 -32.67
C VAL A 591 -18.66 32.82 -32.85
N LYS A 592 -19.41 33.88 -33.16
CA LYS A 592 -20.86 33.80 -33.36
C LYS A 592 -21.22 32.99 -34.62
N ALA A 593 -20.45 33.13 -35.68
CA ALA A 593 -20.65 32.39 -36.92
C ALA A 593 -20.38 30.89 -36.75
N VAL A 594 -19.31 30.54 -36.02
CA VAL A 594 -18.99 29.14 -35.71
C VAL A 594 -20.06 28.50 -34.82
N MET A 595 -20.56 29.21 -33.80
CA MET A 595 -21.65 28.70 -32.96
C MET A 595 -22.93 28.45 -33.76
N LYS A 596 -23.27 29.34 -34.70
CA LYS A 596 -24.41 29.18 -35.61
C LYS A 596 -24.23 27.96 -36.51
N ALA A 597 -23.07 27.82 -37.14
CA ALA A 597 -22.77 26.70 -38.02
C ALA A 597 -22.81 25.34 -37.28
N ILE A 598 -22.37 25.29 -36.01
CA ILE A 598 -22.49 24.09 -35.18
C ILE A 598 -23.95 23.78 -34.86
N ALA A 599 -24.77 24.78 -34.54
CA ALA A 599 -26.20 24.59 -34.29
C ALA A 599 -26.95 24.08 -35.54
N GLU A 600 -26.57 24.56 -36.71
CA GLU A 600 -27.18 24.19 -38.00
C GLU A 600 -26.65 22.85 -38.56
N SER A 601 -25.52 22.34 -38.04
CA SER A 601 -24.92 21.08 -38.49
C SER A 601 -25.70 19.80 -38.11
N GLY A 602 -26.78 19.93 -37.34
CA GLY A 602 -27.62 18.80 -36.92
C GLY A 602 -26.97 17.88 -35.87
N LEU A 603 -25.86 18.32 -35.25
CA LEU A 603 -25.11 17.53 -34.26
C LEU A 603 -25.76 17.46 -32.87
N ASP A 604 -26.75 18.31 -32.57
CA ASP A 604 -27.49 18.37 -31.29
C ASP A 604 -26.56 18.42 -30.04
N VAL A 605 -25.57 19.32 -30.09
CA VAL A 605 -24.55 19.47 -29.04
C VAL A 605 -24.58 20.88 -28.43
N GLY A 606 -24.66 20.97 -27.09
CA GLY A 606 -24.65 22.23 -26.36
C GLY A 606 -23.25 22.85 -26.27
N VAL A 607 -22.99 23.93 -26.99
CA VAL A 607 -21.68 24.61 -27.01
C VAL A 607 -21.55 25.57 -25.81
N GLN A 608 -20.45 25.47 -25.06
CA GLN A 608 -20.10 26.45 -24.02
C GLN A 608 -19.00 27.39 -24.51
N GLN A 609 -19.23 28.69 -24.42
CA GLN A 609 -18.24 29.71 -24.80
C GLN A 609 -17.47 30.22 -23.57
N GLN A 610 -16.14 30.33 -23.68
CA GLN A 610 -15.31 31.14 -22.79
C GLN A 610 -14.31 31.93 -23.64
N ASN A 611 -14.46 33.26 -23.68
CA ASN A 611 -13.67 34.14 -24.54
C ASN A 611 -13.69 33.68 -26.01
N ALA A 612 -12.51 33.42 -26.59
CA ALA A 612 -12.32 32.90 -27.95
C ALA A 612 -12.26 31.36 -28.03
N PHE A 613 -12.67 30.65 -26.97
CA PHE A 613 -12.72 29.19 -26.94
C PHE A 613 -14.16 28.70 -26.91
N LEU A 614 -14.47 27.73 -27.76
CA LEU A 614 -15.74 27.00 -27.75
C LEU A 614 -15.49 25.57 -27.29
N TYR A 615 -16.23 25.14 -26.28
CA TYR A 615 -16.21 23.79 -25.73
C TYR A 615 -17.42 23.03 -26.25
N VAL A 616 -17.19 22.03 -27.08
CA VAL A 616 -18.23 21.26 -27.77
C VAL A 616 -18.24 19.83 -27.22
N PRO A 617 -19.27 19.42 -26.45
CA PRO A 617 -19.39 18.05 -25.98
C PRO A 617 -19.71 17.13 -27.17
N LEU A 618 -19.06 15.96 -27.24
CA LEU A 618 -19.29 14.99 -28.32
C LEU A 618 -20.24 13.87 -27.87
N PRO A 619 -21.18 13.42 -28.75
CA PRO A 619 -22.15 12.40 -28.38
C PRO A 619 -21.47 11.07 -28.03
N ARG A 620 -21.98 10.41 -26.98
CA ARG A 620 -21.47 9.10 -26.52
C ARG A 620 -21.88 8.01 -27.52
N PRO A 621 -21.00 7.04 -27.83
CA PRO A 621 -21.37 5.89 -28.66
C PRO A 621 -22.56 5.13 -28.05
N SER A 622 -23.58 4.84 -28.86
CA SER A 622 -24.78 4.13 -28.40
C SER A 622 -24.43 2.75 -27.82
N LYS A 623 -25.26 2.24 -26.91
CA LYS A 623 -25.09 0.90 -26.33
C LYS A 623 -24.99 -0.18 -27.42
N ALA A 624 -25.84 -0.10 -28.45
CA ALA A 624 -25.82 -1.02 -29.59
C ALA A 624 -24.49 -0.99 -30.36
N LYS A 625 -23.89 0.20 -30.56
CA LYS A 625 -22.58 0.31 -31.22
C LYS A 625 -21.45 -0.28 -30.37
N ARG A 626 -21.49 -0.06 -29.05
CA ARG A 626 -20.52 -0.62 -28.09
C ARG A 626 -20.59 -2.16 -28.04
N GLU A 627 -21.80 -2.71 -27.99
CA GLU A 627 -22.03 -4.17 -28.05
C GLU A 627 -21.54 -4.77 -29.37
N GLN A 628 -21.75 -4.09 -30.50
CA GLN A 628 -21.24 -4.54 -31.80
C GLN A 628 -19.71 -4.57 -31.85
N LEU A 629 -19.04 -3.55 -31.31
CA LEU A 629 -17.57 -3.53 -31.23
C LEU A 629 -17.04 -4.62 -30.29
N ALA A 630 -17.73 -4.90 -29.17
CA ALA A 630 -17.38 -5.98 -28.27
C ALA A 630 -17.53 -7.37 -28.92
N LYS A 631 -18.55 -7.56 -29.77
CA LYS A 631 -18.70 -8.77 -30.61
C LYS A 631 -17.54 -8.89 -31.60
N ASN A 632 -17.16 -7.80 -32.27
CA ASN A 632 -16.02 -7.80 -33.19
C ASN A 632 -14.69 -8.12 -32.49
N ALA A 633 -14.50 -7.70 -31.24
CA ALA A 633 -13.33 -8.08 -30.43
C ALA A 633 -13.21 -9.61 -30.27
N LYS A 634 -14.34 -10.30 -30.06
CA LYS A 634 -14.38 -11.75 -29.94
C LYS A 634 -14.04 -12.46 -31.25
N ILE A 635 -14.48 -11.91 -32.38
CA ILE A 635 -14.20 -12.46 -33.72
C ILE A 635 -12.69 -12.42 -34.00
N LEU A 636 -12.02 -11.30 -33.72
CA LEU A 636 -10.58 -11.15 -33.90
C LEU A 636 -9.78 -12.07 -32.96
N TYR A 637 -10.23 -12.21 -31.71
CA TYR A 637 -9.64 -13.18 -30.78
C TYR A 637 -9.74 -14.61 -31.31
N ASN A 638 -10.90 -15.03 -31.81
CA ASN A 638 -11.08 -16.38 -32.34
C ASN A 638 -10.13 -16.64 -33.51
N ARG A 639 -9.94 -15.65 -34.41
CA ARG A 639 -8.98 -15.75 -35.50
C ARG A 639 -7.54 -15.93 -34.99
N CYS A 640 -7.10 -15.09 -34.05
CA CYS A 640 -5.78 -15.21 -33.42
C CYS A 640 -5.60 -16.59 -32.77
N HIS A 641 -6.62 -17.09 -32.08
CA HIS A 641 -6.60 -18.41 -31.45
C HIS A 641 -6.51 -19.56 -32.47
N ASP A 642 -7.16 -19.43 -33.61
CA ASP A 642 -7.05 -20.41 -34.70
C ASP A 642 -5.64 -20.38 -35.34
N GLU A 643 -5.06 -19.20 -35.55
CA GLU A 643 -3.69 -19.05 -36.05
C GLU A 643 -2.63 -19.62 -35.08
N LEU A 644 -2.80 -19.44 -33.77
CA LEU A 644 -1.94 -20.08 -32.77
C LEU A 644 -1.97 -21.62 -32.87
N ARG A 645 -3.12 -22.19 -33.24
CA ARG A 645 -3.24 -23.64 -33.50
C ARG A 645 -2.60 -24.05 -34.82
N GLU A 646 -2.65 -23.20 -35.85
CA GLU A 646 -1.94 -23.46 -37.12
C GLU A 646 -0.42 -23.44 -36.95
N ILE A 647 0.12 -22.51 -36.16
CA ILE A 647 1.54 -22.48 -35.79
C ILE A 647 1.93 -23.81 -35.11
N MET A 648 1.14 -24.27 -34.14
CA MET A 648 1.36 -25.57 -33.49
C MET A 648 1.32 -26.74 -34.47
N ARG A 649 0.29 -26.80 -35.33
CA ARG A 649 0.18 -27.86 -36.36
C ARG A 649 1.38 -27.86 -37.30
N TYR A 650 1.86 -26.69 -37.70
CA TYR A 650 3.04 -26.58 -38.56
C TYR A 650 4.28 -27.19 -37.92
N HIS A 651 4.54 -26.89 -36.64
CA HIS A 651 5.66 -27.47 -35.90
C HIS A 651 5.47 -28.95 -35.56
N GLU A 652 4.24 -29.38 -35.27
CA GLU A 652 3.88 -30.78 -35.06
C GLU A 652 4.14 -31.62 -36.33
N VAL A 653 3.77 -31.12 -37.52
CA VAL A 653 4.05 -31.79 -38.80
C VAL A 653 5.56 -31.91 -39.05
N LYS A 654 6.34 -30.88 -38.70
CA LYS A 654 7.82 -30.95 -38.78
C LYS A 654 8.39 -32.01 -37.85
N LEU A 655 7.85 -32.13 -36.64
CA LEU A 655 8.25 -33.16 -35.67
C LEU A 655 7.85 -34.56 -36.14
N ARG A 656 6.65 -34.72 -36.71
CA ARG A 656 6.14 -36.01 -37.24
C ARG A 656 7.02 -36.55 -38.36
N LYS A 657 7.58 -35.69 -39.23
CA LYS A 657 8.56 -36.12 -40.25
C LYS A 657 9.84 -36.73 -39.67
N LYS A 658 10.13 -36.47 -38.38
CA LYS A 658 11.27 -37.01 -37.63
C LYS A 658 10.84 -38.09 -36.62
N GLU A 659 9.59 -38.54 -36.65
CA GLU A 659 9.04 -39.46 -35.64
C GLU A 659 9.81 -40.79 -35.56
N HIS A 660 10.28 -41.32 -36.70
CA HIS A 660 11.05 -42.56 -36.75
C HIS A 660 12.49 -42.43 -36.23
N SER A 661 13.03 -41.21 -36.07
CA SER A 661 14.38 -40.95 -35.59
C SER A 661 14.43 -40.39 -34.14
N ILE A 662 13.27 -40.23 -33.50
CA ILE A 662 13.14 -39.72 -32.14
C ILE A 662 12.51 -40.81 -31.26
N GLN A 663 13.01 -40.97 -30.03
CA GLN A 663 12.38 -41.89 -29.08
C GLN A 663 10.93 -41.45 -28.80
N LYS A 664 10.00 -42.41 -28.80
CA LYS A 664 8.55 -42.16 -28.67
C LYS A 664 8.18 -41.29 -27.46
N GLU A 665 8.89 -41.45 -26.34
CA GLU A 665 8.67 -40.68 -25.11
C GLU A 665 9.11 -39.22 -25.24
N ILE A 666 10.21 -38.96 -25.95
CA ILE A 666 10.71 -37.61 -26.28
C ILE A 666 9.75 -36.92 -27.25
N TYR A 667 9.28 -37.62 -28.28
CA TYR A 667 8.29 -37.10 -29.23
C TYR A 667 7.01 -36.65 -28.51
N ASN A 668 6.47 -37.48 -27.61
CA ASN A 668 5.28 -37.11 -26.82
C ASN A 668 5.52 -35.86 -25.95
N SER A 669 6.72 -35.71 -25.41
CA SER A 669 7.10 -34.58 -24.56
C SER A 669 7.22 -33.28 -25.37
N LEU A 670 7.72 -33.35 -26.61
CA LEU A 670 7.79 -32.22 -27.54
C LEU A 670 6.39 -31.77 -28.00
N ILE A 671 5.47 -32.70 -28.27
CA ILE A 671 4.08 -32.37 -28.59
C ILE A 671 3.40 -31.70 -27.40
N PHE A 672 3.59 -32.24 -26.19
CA PHE A 672 3.05 -31.65 -24.98
C PHE A 672 3.57 -30.22 -24.75
N HIS A 673 4.86 -29.98 -24.99
CA HIS A 673 5.46 -28.64 -24.90
C HIS A 673 4.82 -27.65 -25.87
N LEU A 674 4.60 -28.06 -27.13
CA LEU A 674 3.91 -27.24 -28.13
C LEU A 674 2.46 -26.93 -27.72
N GLU A 675 1.72 -27.90 -27.19
CA GLU A 675 0.36 -27.71 -26.68
C GLU A 675 0.32 -26.71 -25.49
N ASP A 676 1.32 -26.77 -24.61
CA ASP A 676 1.39 -25.87 -23.46
C ASP A 676 1.76 -24.43 -23.88
N LEU A 677 2.66 -24.26 -24.85
CA LEU A 677 2.95 -22.96 -25.45
C LEU A 677 1.68 -22.34 -26.06
N VAL A 678 0.92 -23.08 -26.87
CA VAL A 678 -0.38 -22.59 -27.39
C VAL A 678 -1.31 -22.19 -26.27
N ARG A 679 -1.40 -22.98 -25.19
CA ARG A 679 -2.26 -22.67 -24.04
C ARG A 679 -1.85 -21.35 -23.38
N ILE A 680 -0.55 -21.12 -23.18
CA ILE A 680 -0.02 -19.88 -22.60
C ILE A 680 -0.38 -18.68 -23.49
N TYR A 681 -0.14 -18.76 -24.80
CA TYR A 681 -0.39 -17.65 -25.72
C TYR A 681 -1.88 -17.41 -25.98
N ALA A 682 -2.70 -18.47 -26.01
CA ALA A 682 -4.16 -18.36 -26.05
C ALA A 682 -4.72 -17.64 -24.82
N GLN A 683 -4.17 -17.92 -23.62
CA GLN A 683 -4.53 -17.19 -22.39
C GLN A 683 -4.10 -15.72 -22.44
N LYS A 684 -2.94 -15.40 -23.02
CA LYS A 684 -2.52 -14.00 -23.26
C LYS A 684 -3.51 -13.28 -24.18
N ALA A 685 -3.88 -13.90 -25.30
CA ALA A 685 -4.87 -13.35 -26.24
C ALA A 685 -6.27 -13.18 -25.60
N GLU A 686 -6.71 -14.14 -24.78
CA GLU A 686 -8.01 -14.07 -24.09
C GLU A 686 -8.05 -12.90 -23.08
N LYS A 687 -6.95 -12.67 -22.36
CA LYS A 687 -6.81 -11.51 -21.46
C LYS A 687 -6.93 -10.19 -22.22
N LEU A 688 -6.30 -10.07 -23.39
CA LEU A 688 -6.41 -8.88 -24.25
C LEU A 688 -7.85 -8.67 -24.73
N MET A 689 -8.53 -9.74 -25.16
CA MET A 689 -9.93 -9.70 -25.59
C MET A 689 -10.86 -9.22 -24.47
N LYS A 690 -10.75 -9.79 -23.26
CA LYS A 690 -11.57 -9.40 -22.11
C LYS A 690 -11.35 -7.94 -21.72
N ALA A 691 -10.09 -7.51 -21.66
CA ALA A 691 -9.75 -6.12 -21.38
C ALA A 691 -10.35 -5.16 -22.42
N LYS A 692 -10.32 -5.54 -23.71
CA LYS A 692 -10.89 -4.71 -24.78
C LYS A 692 -12.42 -4.67 -24.74
N GLN A 693 -13.09 -5.79 -24.46
CA GLN A 693 -14.55 -5.83 -24.29
C GLN A 693 -15.00 -5.00 -23.09
N GLU A 694 -14.24 -5.04 -21.99
CA GLU A 694 -14.51 -4.23 -20.80
C GLU A 694 -14.34 -2.74 -21.12
N GLU A 695 -13.25 -2.34 -21.78
CA GLU A 695 -13.03 -0.96 -22.27
C GLU A 695 -14.19 -0.47 -23.15
N LEU A 696 -14.66 -1.30 -24.08
CA LEU A 696 -15.74 -0.97 -25.00
C LEU A 696 -17.11 -0.85 -24.33
N MET A 697 -17.36 -1.64 -23.28
CA MET A 697 -18.64 -1.72 -22.58
C MET A 697 -18.72 -0.80 -21.36
N GLN A 698 -17.59 -0.26 -20.90
CA GLN A 698 -17.57 0.68 -19.78
C GLN A 698 -18.41 1.91 -20.10
N GLU A 699 -19.43 2.20 -19.28
CA GLU A 699 -20.08 3.50 -19.31
C GLU A 699 -19.12 4.52 -18.72
N ILE A 700 -18.57 5.35 -19.61
CA ILE A 700 -17.76 6.49 -19.21
C ILE A 700 -18.71 7.45 -18.48
N LYS A 701 -18.55 7.56 -17.15
CA LYS A 701 -19.34 8.43 -16.27
C LYS A 701 -19.26 9.87 -16.73
#